data_AF-A0A8H7ERY3-F1
#
_entry.id   AF-A0A8H7ERY3-F1
#
_cell.length_a   1.000
_cell.length_b   1.000
_cell.length_c   1.000
_cell.angle_alpha   90.00
_cell.angle_beta   90.00
_cell.angle_gamma   90.00
#
_symmetry.space_group_name_H-M   'P 1'
#
loop_
_entity.id
_entity.type
_entity.pdbx_description
1 polymer ?
#
loop_
_entity_poly.entity_id
_entity_poly.type
_entity_poly.pdbx_seq_one_letter_code
_entity_poly.pdbx_strand_id
1 'polypeptide(L)'
;MRFSILLSVAAVFSKTSLAQYNHNLDWISRHLATHSPYPIPSQPDNITSDYTVNQVQIVARHGTRYPTAIDMQNVNDVLELLKTSGNSSALAWIDDYTAMNLQFQSMLDRTGQLDEYLHGQRVAAAQSTLLGSMIQNDVIFGFSSYSDWCSRTSESGLAFHQGLLQGLGPLGSSKQLSVPFYTLNPETDDVIAIANNCPRWEKEVGNNPDTKDQAKLYEDAAVKPIAKRLSDDLGIKIKKKDVESIYTGCSFDVAQHRKTNAFCSLLSRDDILQLEYYKDLEHYYKYSYGYAQLNTKVACQLGQVLYQELRNASSQADGYYKISLKFGHTQTILLLQSFLGLFKDPFTLTASTAQSDIDRRLFRTSNIASFATNVGFQLLTKKGTSDNYVRVLVAEQPIVMPGCESEICPYSQFESIMEPLLQCNFADKTSILLEQIGRDRSWTEEQVNHDINILEHNRLYSIRDLRALSDYSWTVIELLPLVRDLLRTAVDPERMSGEELPDEEQMKKKEKKEKKEKKEKKEKKAKKEKEKKKKYRELGEPVVPTKLSGARDEIAKAHNEYVPENMAIAAETISEDPETIRNTIRNGSIDASGLDMEQPHSPSTGRRKSVSFSEETTIMEAADAHGKDKKAHKKEKKMKKMKEKEAMEHDISNNSGHASSSSSSSSSSSSSSSSGSDSEDQQEADHKNSSRVYSGRPIKLAGPTKIRVRTASGQAYECDRYCPQQGVDLNSWGQVLGNTVVCSKHNETYNLDELGGGSLHSRKVEEW
;
A
#
# COMPACT_ATOMS: atom_id res chain seq x y z
N MET A 1 -22.43 -79.97 31.48
CA MET A 1 -22.04 -78.88 32.40
C MET A 1 -21.75 -77.63 31.58
N ARG A 2 -21.88 -76.42 32.14
CA ARG A 2 -21.46 -75.18 31.47
C ARG A 2 -19.96 -74.98 31.69
N PHE A 3 -19.21 -74.63 30.64
CA PHE A 3 -17.86 -74.08 30.76
C PHE A 3 -17.85 -72.70 30.11
N SER A 4 -17.62 -71.66 30.93
CA SER A 4 -17.48 -70.29 30.47
C SER A 4 -16.01 -70.00 30.19
N ILE A 5 -15.65 -69.68 28.95
CA ILE A 5 -14.32 -69.15 28.62
C ILE A 5 -14.42 -67.63 28.65
N LEU A 6 -13.86 -67.02 29.70
CA LEU A 6 -13.66 -65.57 29.77
C LEU A 6 -12.40 -65.20 29.00
N LEU A 7 -12.57 -64.74 27.76
CA LEU A 7 -11.47 -64.18 26.96
C LEU A 7 -11.29 -62.70 27.33
N SER A 8 -10.38 -62.41 28.25
CA SER A 8 -9.99 -61.04 28.63
C SER A 8 -9.15 -60.39 27.53
N VAL A 9 -9.82 -59.79 26.55
CA VAL A 9 -9.17 -58.96 25.51
C VAL A 9 -8.64 -57.68 26.16
N ALA A 10 -7.40 -57.73 26.63
CA ALA A 10 -6.65 -56.55 27.02
C ALA A 10 -6.34 -55.73 25.76
N ALA A 11 -7.20 -54.74 25.47
CA ALA A 11 -6.96 -53.78 24.40
C ALA A 11 -5.73 -52.93 24.76
N VAL A 12 -4.56 -53.33 24.24
CA VAL A 12 -3.35 -52.51 24.30
C VAL A 12 -3.58 -51.30 23.42
N PHE A 13 -4.09 -50.23 24.02
CA PHE A 13 -3.99 -48.88 23.48
C PHE A 13 -2.51 -48.51 23.41
N SER A 14 -1.88 -48.91 22.32
CA SER A 14 -0.56 -48.43 21.95
C SER A 14 -0.68 -46.92 21.81
N LYS A 15 -0.17 -46.17 22.80
CA LYS A 15 -0.06 -44.71 22.69
C LYS A 15 0.82 -44.44 21.47
N THR A 16 0.19 -44.03 20.37
CA THR A 16 0.90 -43.53 19.20
C THR A 16 1.73 -42.35 19.65
N SER A 17 3.06 -42.54 19.73
CA SER A 17 4.01 -41.46 19.96
C SER A 17 3.69 -40.34 19.00
N LEU A 18 3.51 -39.12 19.50
CA LEU A 18 3.11 -38.04 18.62
C LEU A 18 4.22 -37.78 17.61
N ALA A 19 3.86 -37.83 16.33
CA ALA A 19 4.78 -37.52 15.25
C ALA A 19 5.00 -36.00 15.21
N GLN A 20 6.05 -35.53 15.90
CA GLN A 20 6.58 -34.20 15.66
C GLN A 20 7.00 -34.10 14.18
N TYR A 21 6.38 -33.20 13.44
CA TYR A 21 6.66 -33.03 12.01
C TYR A 21 7.99 -32.30 11.82
N ASN A 22 9.00 -33.01 11.32
CA ASN A 22 10.29 -32.42 10.96
C ASN A 22 10.21 -31.83 9.54
N HIS A 23 9.96 -30.53 9.45
CA HIS A 23 9.84 -29.83 8.17
C HIS A 23 11.19 -29.42 7.59
N ASN A 24 11.39 -29.76 6.32
CA ASN A 24 12.47 -29.19 5.52
C ASN A 24 12.28 -27.67 5.38
N LEU A 25 13.30 -26.90 5.78
CA LEU A 25 13.23 -25.44 5.84
C LEU A 25 12.95 -24.80 4.47
N ASP A 26 13.60 -25.26 3.39
CA ASP A 26 13.41 -24.72 2.04
C ASP A 26 11.99 -24.96 1.51
N TRP A 27 11.38 -26.11 1.85
CA TRP A 27 9.98 -26.36 1.52
C TRP A 27 9.04 -25.45 2.32
N ILE A 28 9.14 -25.43 3.66
CA ILE A 28 8.18 -24.68 4.50
C ILE A 28 8.32 -23.17 4.33
N SER A 29 9.52 -22.63 4.10
CA SER A 29 9.73 -21.21 3.79
C SER A 29 9.01 -20.72 2.53
N ARG A 30 8.45 -21.63 1.71
CA ARG A 30 7.67 -21.30 0.51
C ARG A 30 6.16 -21.63 0.64
N HIS A 31 5.69 -21.91 1.85
CA HIS A 31 4.29 -22.30 2.13
C HIS A 31 3.71 -21.63 3.39
N LEU A 32 4.13 -20.41 3.73
CA LEU A 32 3.70 -19.67 4.93
C LEU A 32 2.89 -18.40 4.58
N ALA A 33 2.21 -18.41 3.43
CA ALA A 33 1.46 -17.28 2.88
C ALA A 33 2.28 -15.96 2.94
N THR A 34 1.66 -14.82 3.27
CA THR A 34 2.32 -13.51 3.38
C THR A 34 3.31 -13.36 4.56
N HIS A 35 3.56 -14.42 5.33
CA HIS A 35 4.64 -14.48 6.33
C HIS A 35 5.85 -15.31 5.87
N SER A 36 5.85 -15.78 4.62
CA SER A 36 7.02 -16.47 4.04
C SER A 36 8.25 -15.54 4.02
N PRO A 37 9.46 -16.05 4.35
CA PRO A 37 10.72 -15.34 4.11
C PRO A 37 10.88 -14.92 2.64
N TYR A 38 11.72 -13.93 2.36
CA TYR A 38 12.01 -13.54 0.98
C TYR A 38 12.79 -14.66 0.23
N PRO A 39 12.33 -15.11 -0.95
CA PRO A 39 13.08 -16.04 -1.77
C PRO A 39 14.26 -15.33 -2.43
N ILE A 40 15.49 -15.74 -2.10
CA ILE A 40 16.71 -15.17 -2.71
C ILE A 40 16.79 -15.64 -4.18
N PRO A 41 16.92 -14.72 -5.16
CA PRO A 41 17.12 -15.07 -6.57
C PRO A 41 18.34 -15.98 -6.80
N SER A 42 18.16 -17.02 -7.61
CA SER A 42 19.18 -18.08 -7.80
C SER A 42 20.07 -17.91 -9.02
N GLN A 43 19.82 -16.91 -9.88
CA GLN A 43 20.53 -16.66 -11.13
C GLN A 43 20.78 -15.16 -11.34
N PRO A 44 21.94 -14.76 -11.89
CA PRO A 44 22.20 -13.38 -12.29
C PRO A 44 21.44 -13.01 -13.58
N ASP A 45 20.78 -11.86 -13.60
CA ASP A 45 20.04 -11.35 -14.76
C ASP A 45 20.98 -10.67 -15.76
N ASN A 46 21.28 -11.36 -16.87
CA ASN A 46 22.23 -10.91 -17.89
C ASN A 46 21.62 -9.93 -18.93
N ILE A 47 20.48 -9.29 -18.65
CA ILE A 47 19.82 -8.32 -19.55
C ILE A 47 20.76 -7.20 -20.05
N THR A 48 21.74 -6.82 -19.24
CA THR A 48 22.78 -5.82 -19.53
C THR A 48 23.78 -6.23 -20.61
N SER A 49 23.69 -7.45 -21.14
CA SER A 49 24.46 -7.91 -22.31
C SER A 49 24.00 -7.24 -23.60
N ASP A 50 22.71 -7.35 -23.94
CA ASP A 50 22.11 -6.81 -25.17
C ASP A 50 21.46 -5.42 -24.99
N TYR A 51 21.12 -5.03 -23.76
CA TYR A 51 20.40 -3.79 -23.45
C TYR A 51 21.19 -2.88 -22.51
N THR A 52 20.88 -1.58 -22.58
CA THR A 52 21.28 -0.57 -21.58
C THR A 52 20.08 -0.27 -20.70
N VAL A 53 20.25 -0.29 -19.38
CA VAL A 53 19.19 0.10 -18.43
C VAL A 53 19.28 1.61 -18.19
N ASN A 54 18.19 2.33 -18.45
CA ASN A 54 18.12 3.80 -18.34
C ASN A 54 17.45 4.24 -17.02
N GLN A 55 16.47 3.47 -16.55
CA GLN A 55 15.75 3.70 -15.31
C GLN A 55 15.40 2.37 -14.65
N VAL A 56 15.46 2.34 -13.32
CA VAL A 56 14.91 1.28 -12.48
C VAL A 56 13.95 1.88 -11.46
N GLN A 57 12.70 1.39 -11.45
CA GLN A 57 11.73 1.69 -10.40
C GLN A 57 11.49 0.42 -9.57
N ILE A 58 11.33 0.56 -8.26
CA ILE A 58 11.04 -0.57 -7.35
C ILE A 58 9.96 -0.15 -6.35
N VAL A 59 8.82 -0.85 -6.37
CA VAL A 59 7.83 -0.81 -5.29
C VAL A 59 8.06 -2.04 -4.42
N ALA A 60 8.49 -1.86 -3.17
CA ALA A 60 8.86 -2.95 -2.26
C ALA A 60 7.92 -3.00 -1.05
N ARG A 61 7.50 -4.19 -0.63
CA ARG A 61 6.94 -4.40 0.72
C ARG A 61 8.11 -4.45 1.71
N HIS A 62 7.91 -3.89 2.90
CA HIS A 62 8.83 -4.06 4.04
C HIS A 62 9.37 -5.50 4.22
N GLY A 63 10.60 -5.60 4.73
CA GLY A 63 11.22 -6.89 5.11
C GLY A 63 10.53 -7.61 6.27
N THR A 64 11.11 -8.74 6.70
CA THR A 64 10.63 -9.54 7.83
C THR A 64 10.42 -8.69 9.09
N ARG A 65 9.22 -8.75 9.67
CA ARG A 65 8.82 -7.96 10.85
C ARG A 65 8.46 -8.85 12.03
N TYR A 66 8.34 -8.24 13.21
CA TYR A 66 7.66 -8.86 14.34
C TYR A 66 6.14 -8.98 14.08
N PRO A 67 5.45 -9.99 14.69
CA PRO A 67 3.99 -10.11 14.66
C PRO A 67 3.25 -8.87 15.20
N THR A 68 1.95 -8.71 14.92
CA THR A 68 1.17 -7.61 15.53
C THR A 68 0.91 -7.89 17.00
N ALA A 69 0.53 -6.87 17.78
CA ALA A 69 0.21 -7.05 19.21
C ALA A 69 -0.89 -8.10 19.45
N ILE A 70 -1.85 -8.22 18.53
CA ILE A 70 -2.93 -9.21 18.60
C ILE A 70 -2.36 -10.62 18.31
N ASP A 71 -1.52 -10.75 17.28
CA ASP A 71 -0.89 -12.03 16.92
C ASP A 71 0.02 -12.53 18.05
N MET A 72 0.87 -11.65 18.60
CA MET A 72 1.75 -11.95 19.73
C MET A 72 0.96 -12.43 20.95
N GLN A 73 -0.13 -11.74 21.30
CA GLN A 73 -0.97 -12.18 22.42
C GLN A 73 -1.60 -13.54 22.12
N ASN A 74 -2.12 -13.77 20.91
CA ASN A 74 -2.72 -15.05 20.53
C ASN A 74 -1.71 -16.21 20.56
N VAL A 75 -0.47 -15.99 20.11
CA VAL A 75 0.60 -17.00 20.15
C VAL A 75 1.02 -17.28 21.60
N ASN A 76 1.14 -16.25 22.45
CA ASN A 76 1.43 -16.41 23.88
C ASN A 76 0.29 -17.10 24.63
N ASP A 77 -0.97 -16.77 24.36
CA ASP A 77 -2.16 -17.43 24.92
C ASP A 77 -2.16 -18.93 24.56
N VAL A 78 -1.76 -19.28 23.33
CA VAL A 78 -1.62 -20.66 22.89
C VAL A 78 -0.40 -21.34 23.52
N LEU A 79 0.71 -20.64 23.72
CA LEU A 79 1.88 -21.18 24.43
C LEU A 79 1.49 -21.62 25.86
N GLU A 80 0.76 -20.78 26.59
CA GLU A 80 0.26 -21.13 27.93
C GLU A 80 -0.81 -22.24 27.89
N LEU A 81 -1.68 -22.28 26.86
CA LEU A 81 -2.62 -23.39 26.65
C LEU A 81 -1.88 -24.72 26.41
N LEU A 82 -0.83 -24.73 25.57
CA LEU A 82 -0.04 -25.91 25.26
C LEU A 82 0.66 -26.46 26.52
N LYS A 83 1.13 -25.60 27.44
CA LYS A 83 1.71 -26.01 28.74
C LYS A 83 0.73 -26.80 29.64
N THR A 84 -0.57 -26.74 29.37
CA THR A 84 -1.57 -27.56 30.10
C THR A 84 -1.69 -29.00 29.58
N SER A 85 -1.00 -29.35 28.48
CA SER A 85 -1.02 -30.69 27.90
C SER A 85 -0.21 -31.71 28.73
N GLY A 86 -0.78 -32.89 28.92
CA GLY A 86 -0.06 -34.05 29.45
C GLY A 86 0.87 -34.76 28.43
N ASN A 87 1.01 -34.24 27.21
CA ASN A 87 1.82 -34.83 26.14
C ASN A 87 3.20 -34.16 26.01
N SER A 88 4.03 -34.29 27.06
CA SER A 88 5.38 -33.71 27.11
C SER A 88 6.29 -34.17 25.95
N SER A 89 6.04 -35.33 25.33
CA SER A 89 6.79 -35.79 24.16
C SER A 89 6.56 -34.94 22.91
N ALA A 90 5.34 -34.44 22.71
CA ALA A 90 5.02 -33.55 21.59
C ALA A 90 5.59 -32.13 21.79
N LEU A 91 5.69 -31.70 23.06
CA LEU A 91 5.95 -30.33 23.47
C LEU A 91 7.30 -30.17 24.20
N ALA A 92 8.27 -31.05 23.96
CA ALA A 92 9.58 -31.01 24.61
C ALA A 92 10.38 -29.71 24.39
N TRP A 93 9.95 -28.85 23.47
CA TRP A 93 10.51 -27.52 23.19
C TRP A 93 9.87 -26.38 24.02
N ILE A 94 8.80 -26.64 24.77
CA ILE A 94 7.90 -25.59 25.28
C ILE A 94 8.48 -24.78 26.45
N ASP A 95 9.29 -25.40 27.29
CA ASP A 95 9.92 -24.75 28.45
C ASP A 95 11.09 -23.83 28.04
N ASP A 96 11.76 -24.15 26.92
CA ASP A 96 12.80 -23.33 26.29
C ASP A 96 12.21 -22.21 25.40
N TYR A 97 10.91 -22.25 25.07
CA TYR A 97 10.30 -21.30 24.15
C TYR A 97 10.04 -19.95 24.82
N THR A 98 10.74 -18.92 24.36
CA THR A 98 10.58 -17.55 24.87
C THR A 98 9.29 -16.92 24.31
N ALA A 99 8.36 -16.55 25.19
CA ALA A 99 7.14 -15.84 24.82
C ALA A 99 7.44 -14.52 24.07
N MET A 100 6.61 -14.17 23.09
CA MET A 100 6.82 -13.01 22.23
C MET A 100 6.69 -11.71 23.03
N ASN A 101 7.71 -10.84 22.97
CA ASN A 101 7.69 -9.55 23.67
C ASN A 101 6.88 -8.50 22.88
N LEU A 102 5.74 -8.09 23.44
CA LEU A 102 4.84 -7.09 22.87
C LEU A 102 5.49 -5.70 22.67
N GLN A 103 6.63 -5.41 23.30
CA GLN A 103 7.39 -4.17 23.03
C GLN A 103 7.87 -4.06 21.57
N PHE A 104 8.10 -5.19 20.88
CA PHE A 104 8.58 -5.20 19.49
C PHE A 104 7.43 -5.26 18.46
N GLN A 105 6.17 -5.25 18.89
CA GLN A 105 5.03 -5.54 18.03
C GLN A 105 4.97 -4.65 16.78
N SER A 106 4.77 -5.28 15.62
CA SER A 106 4.68 -4.64 14.30
C SER A 106 5.92 -3.88 13.79
N MET A 107 7.04 -3.84 14.54
CA MET A 107 8.31 -3.23 14.09
C MET A 107 9.11 -4.15 13.16
N LEU A 108 10.08 -3.62 12.41
CA LEU A 108 10.95 -4.42 11.56
C LEU A 108 11.83 -5.34 12.43
N ASP A 109 12.11 -6.55 11.95
CA ASP A 109 13.10 -7.42 12.59
C ASP A 109 14.49 -7.18 12.00
N ARG A 110 15.54 -7.61 12.72
CA ARG A 110 16.90 -7.67 12.19
C ARG A 110 16.97 -8.49 10.89
N THR A 111 16.13 -9.51 10.74
CA THR A 111 16.00 -10.27 9.49
C THR A 111 15.43 -9.40 8.37
N GLY A 112 14.44 -8.54 8.64
CA GLY A 112 13.88 -7.62 7.64
C GLY A 112 14.83 -6.50 7.22
N GLN A 113 15.67 -6.03 8.13
CA GLN A 113 16.80 -5.16 7.79
C GLN A 113 17.78 -5.89 6.85
N LEU A 114 18.06 -7.17 7.10
CA LEU A 114 18.94 -7.97 6.24
C LEU A 114 18.30 -8.30 4.87
N ASP A 115 17.01 -8.63 4.82
CA ASP A 115 16.27 -8.91 3.59
C ASP A 115 16.45 -7.77 2.57
N GLU A 116 16.18 -6.54 3.02
CA GLU A 116 16.21 -5.34 2.19
C GLU A 116 17.63 -4.80 1.96
N TYR A 117 18.55 -4.93 2.92
CA TYR A 117 19.97 -4.64 2.70
C TYR A 117 20.57 -5.53 1.59
N LEU A 118 20.28 -6.84 1.62
CA LEU A 118 20.75 -7.76 0.57
C LEU A 118 20.05 -7.49 -0.78
N HIS A 119 18.79 -7.06 -0.76
CA HIS A 119 18.06 -6.60 -1.96
C HIS A 119 18.72 -5.36 -2.58
N GLY A 120 19.08 -4.36 -1.76
CA GLY A 120 19.85 -3.20 -2.19
C GLY A 120 21.20 -3.58 -2.80
N GLN A 121 21.93 -4.51 -2.18
CA GLN A 121 23.21 -5.02 -2.73
C GLN A 121 23.03 -5.75 -4.08
N ARG A 122 21.97 -6.56 -4.26
CA ARG A 122 21.69 -7.22 -5.54
C ARG A 122 21.38 -6.21 -6.64
N VAL A 123 20.58 -5.20 -6.34
CA VAL A 123 20.29 -4.10 -7.27
C VAL A 123 21.56 -3.30 -7.59
N ALA A 124 22.43 -3.04 -6.62
CA ALA A 124 23.72 -2.37 -6.86
C ALA A 124 24.65 -3.18 -7.77
N ALA A 125 24.73 -4.50 -7.60
CA ALA A 125 25.52 -5.38 -8.44
C ALA A 125 24.97 -5.44 -9.88
N ALA A 126 23.65 -5.55 -10.04
CA ALA A 126 22.99 -5.63 -11.35
C ALA A 126 22.99 -4.29 -12.11
N GLN A 127 22.93 -3.16 -11.40
CA GLN A 127 22.73 -1.81 -11.96
C GLN A 127 23.96 -0.90 -11.77
N SER A 128 25.16 -1.49 -11.59
CA SER A 128 26.40 -0.77 -11.29
C SER A 128 26.74 0.32 -12.30
N THR A 129 26.50 0.09 -13.60
CA THR A 129 26.70 1.08 -14.66
C THR A 129 25.71 2.25 -14.55
N LEU A 130 24.45 1.98 -14.19
CA LEU A 130 23.43 3.02 -14.00
C LEU A 130 23.77 3.88 -12.79
N LEU A 131 24.10 3.26 -11.64
CA LEU A 131 24.57 3.94 -10.44
C LEU A 131 25.82 4.78 -10.68
N GLY A 132 26.82 4.25 -11.38
CA GLY A 132 28.02 5.00 -11.78
C GLY A 132 27.69 6.23 -12.64
N SER A 133 26.64 6.16 -13.48
CA SER A 133 26.16 7.29 -14.28
C SER A 133 25.30 8.32 -13.51
N MET A 134 25.06 8.09 -12.21
CA MET A 134 24.29 8.97 -11.34
C MET A 134 25.15 9.78 -10.36
N ILE A 135 26.42 9.40 -10.15
CA ILE A 135 27.26 9.96 -9.08
C ILE A 135 28.35 10.85 -9.69
N GLN A 136 28.43 12.10 -9.22
CA GLN A 136 29.49 13.05 -9.58
C GLN A 136 29.89 13.84 -8.33
N ASN A 137 31.20 13.93 -8.04
CA ASN A 137 31.74 14.65 -6.88
C ASN A 137 31.05 14.28 -5.54
N ASP A 138 30.84 12.99 -5.29
CA ASP A 138 30.13 12.44 -4.12
C ASP A 138 28.67 12.96 -3.94
N VAL A 139 28.02 13.39 -5.03
CA VAL A 139 26.59 13.75 -5.10
C VAL A 139 25.87 12.83 -6.08
N ILE A 140 24.68 12.33 -5.71
CA ILE A 140 23.82 11.54 -6.60
C ILE A 140 22.78 12.42 -7.32
N PHE A 141 22.50 12.10 -8.58
CA PHE A 141 21.53 12.77 -9.44
C PHE A 141 20.50 11.77 -9.99
N GLY A 142 19.25 12.20 -10.15
CA GLY A 142 18.17 11.33 -10.64
C GLY A 142 17.79 10.21 -9.66
N PHE A 143 18.00 10.40 -8.35
CA PHE A 143 17.59 9.44 -7.32
C PHE A 143 16.33 9.93 -6.59
N SER A 144 15.37 9.02 -6.39
CA SER A 144 14.09 9.28 -5.75
C SER A 144 13.71 8.11 -4.84
N SER A 145 13.27 8.37 -3.60
CA SER A 145 12.93 7.32 -2.65
C SER A 145 11.91 7.77 -1.61
N TYR A 146 10.85 6.98 -1.45
CA TYR A 146 9.70 7.24 -0.59
C TYR A 146 9.32 6.01 0.25
N SER A 147 8.75 6.25 1.43
CA SER A 147 8.02 5.24 2.20
C SER A 147 6.64 5.73 2.62
N ASP A 148 5.73 4.80 2.94
CA ASP A 148 4.61 5.14 3.84
C ASP A 148 5.13 5.46 5.26
N TRP A 149 4.23 5.93 6.12
CA TRP A 149 4.53 6.46 7.46
C TRP A 149 4.91 5.43 8.53
N CYS A 150 4.91 4.12 8.22
CA CYS A 150 5.26 3.12 9.23
C CYS A 150 6.78 3.09 9.49
N SER A 151 7.18 2.73 10.71
CA SER A 151 8.61 2.54 11.01
C SER A 151 9.18 1.41 10.15
N ARG A 152 8.51 0.26 10.09
CA ARG A 152 8.99 -0.91 9.34
C ARG A 152 9.26 -0.67 7.86
N THR A 153 8.55 0.26 7.21
CA THR A 153 8.73 0.61 5.78
C THR A 153 9.83 1.63 5.59
N SER A 154 9.89 2.66 6.43
CA SER A 154 11.01 3.61 6.46
C SER A 154 12.34 2.94 6.84
N GLU A 155 12.34 2.08 7.86
CA GLU A 155 13.48 1.22 8.25
C GLU A 155 13.91 0.27 7.11
N SER A 156 12.96 -0.31 6.36
CA SER A 156 13.26 -1.17 5.20
C SER A 156 13.94 -0.38 4.08
N GLY A 157 13.42 0.82 3.75
CA GLY A 157 14.05 1.69 2.75
C GLY A 157 15.44 2.17 3.14
N LEU A 158 15.65 2.48 4.42
CA LEU A 158 16.99 2.80 4.95
C LEU A 158 17.96 1.62 4.86
N ALA A 159 17.51 0.39 5.15
CA ALA A 159 18.33 -0.80 5.00
C ALA A 159 18.67 -1.07 3.52
N PHE A 160 17.69 -0.92 2.61
CA PHE A 160 17.92 -1.00 1.17
C PHE A 160 18.94 0.05 0.69
N HIS A 161 18.85 1.30 1.16
CA HIS A 161 19.84 2.35 0.85
C HIS A 161 21.25 2.01 1.36
N GLN A 162 21.37 1.39 2.55
CA GLN A 162 22.65 0.91 3.06
C GLN A 162 23.25 -0.20 2.19
N GLY A 163 22.42 -1.05 1.57
CA GLY A 163 22.87 -2.07 0.63
C GLY A 163 23.22 -1.52 -0.74
N LEU A 164 22.38 -0.64 -1.28
CA LEU A 164 22.49 -0.07 -2.62
C LEU A 164 23.72 0.84 -2.79
N LEU A 165 24.07 1.58 -1.73
CA LEU A 165 24.99 2.72 -1.80
C LEU A 165 26.30 2.50 -1.01
N GLN A 166 26.55 1.25 -0.60
CA GLN A 166 27.78 0.84 0.05
C GLN A 166 28.97 0.94 -0.92
N GLY A 167 30.08 1.54 -0.49
CA GLY A 167 31.25 1.74 -1.35
C GLY A 167 31.16 2.95 -2.29
N LEU A 168 30.01 3.63 -2.38
CA LEU A 168 29.73 4.68 -3.38
C LEU A 168 29.86 6.12 -2.86
N GLY A 169 30.31 6.35 -1.62
CA GLY A 169 30.49 7.69 -1.07
C GLY A 169 31.56 7.79 0.03
N PRO A 170 31.77 9.00 0.60
CA PRO A 170 32.90 9.27 1.49
C PRO A 170 32.62 8.94 2.96
N LEU A 171 31.39 8.55 3.34
CA LEU A 171 31.00 8.51 4.75
C LEU A 171 31.32 7.17 5.43
N GLY A 172 32.22 7.23 6.42
CA GLY A 172 32.55 6.11 7.31
C GLY A 172 33.33 4.96 6.65
N SER A 173 33.60 3.91 7.42
CA SER A 173 34.34 2.72 6.95
C SER A 173 33.62 1.96 5.83
N SER A 174 32.29 2.00 5.80
CA SER A 174 31.46 1.41 4.74
C SER A 174 31.43 2.23 3.44
N LYS A 175 32.05 3.42 3.40
CA LYS A 175 32.03 4.33 2.24
C LYS A 175 30.60 4.59 1.73
N GLN A 176 29.73 5.02 2.64
CA GLN A 176 28.32 5.22 2.37
C GLN A 176 28.09 6.53 1.60
N LEU A 177 27.20 6.51 0.61
CA LEU A 177 26.61 7.72 0.03
C LEU A 177 25.28 8.05 0.74
N SER A 178 25.08 9.34 1.02
CA SER A 178 23.82 9.86 1.60
C SER A 178 22.89 10.34 0.49
N VAL A 179 21.60 10.08 0.64
CA VAL A 179 20.58 10.33 -0.41
C VAL A 179 19.28 10.86 0.20
N PRO A 180 18.46 11.61 -0.57
CA PRO A 180 17.13 11.98 -0.12
C PRO A 180 16.26 10.73 0.12
N PHE A 181 15.54 10.73 1.23
CA PHE A 181 14.52 9.74 1.55
C PHE A 181 13.36 10.45 2.23
N TYR A 182 12.15 10.22 1.74
CA TYR A 182 10.96 10.91 2.22
C TYR A 182 9.92 9.92 2.74
N THR A 183 9.15 10.35 3.72
CA THR A 183 8.05 9.57 4.28
C THR A 183 6.75 10.33 4.03
N LEU A 184 5.78 9.67 3.40
CA LEU A 184 4.51 10.29 3.01
C LEU A 184 3.58 10.49 4.22
N ASN A 185 2.74 11.52 4.16
CA ASN A 185 1.79 11.86 5.22
C ASN A 185 0.66 10.81 5.25
N PRO A 186 0.33 10.20 6.42
CA PRO A 186 -0.77 9.23 6.53
C PRO A 186 -2.11 9.69 5.95
N GLU A 187 -2.41 10.98 6.02
CA GLU A 187 -3.70 11.55 5.60
C GLU A 187 -3.76 11.87 4.09
N THR A 188 -2.64 11.75 3.36
CA THR A 188 -2.54 12.11 1.93
C THR A 188 -1.68 11.13 1.11
N ASP A 189 -1.39 9.93 1.63
CA ASP A 189 -0.62 8.89 0.94
C ASP A 189 -1.57 7.99 0.15
N ASP A 190 -1.91 8.43 -1.06
CA ASP A 190 -2.70 7.69 -2.05
C ASP A 190 -1.83 6.88 -3.04
N VAL A 191 -0.50 7.03 -2.97
CA VAL A 191 0.48 6.36 -3.86
C VAL A 191 1.02 5.06 -3.27
N ILE A 192 1.38 5.02 -1.98
CA ILE A 192 1.97 3.83 -1.33
C ILE A 192 0.95 3.18 -0.40
N ALA A 193 0.25 3.98 0.42
CA ALA A 193 -0.76 3.49 1.35
C ALA A 193 -2.18 3.37 0.77
N ILE A 194 -2.37 3.64 -0.54
CA ILE A 194 -3.52 3.33 -1.43
C ILE A 194 -4.85 2.98 -0.72
N ALA A 195 -4.94 1.77 -0.14
CA ALA A 195 -6.14 1.26 0.53
C ALA A 195 -6.62 2.14 1.70
N ASN A 196 -5.69 2.70 2.48
CA ASN A 196 -5.95 3.50 3.68
C ASN A 196 -6.57 4.86 3.33
N ASN A 197 -6.21 5.43 2.17
CA ASN A 197 -6.68 6.74 1.70
C ASN A 197 -7.74 6.64 0.57
N CYS A 198 -8.38 5.47 0.43
CA CYS A 198 -9.53 5.29 -0.46
C CYS A 198 -10.81 5.02 0.36
N PRO A 199 -11.63 6.05 0.69
CA PRO A 199 -12.85 5.89 1.48
C PRO A 199 -13.86 4.92 0.86
N ARG A 200 -13.87 4.79 -0.47
CA ARG A 200 -14.71 3.81 -1.18
C ARG A 200 -14.24 2.38 -0.90
N TRP A 201 -12.94 2.12 -0.98
CA TRP A 201 -12.36 0.81 -0.67
C TRP A 201 -12.56 0.43 0.80
N GLU A 202 -12.34 1.36 1.72
CA GLU A 202 -12.52 1.12 3.16
C GLU A 202 -13.99 0.80 3.52
N LYS A 203 -14.96 1.31 2.74
CA LYS A 203 -16.39 0.97 2.86
C LYS A 203 -16.76 -0.35 2.17
N GLU A 204 -16.38 -0.54 0.91
CA GLU A 204 -16.82 -1.67 0.06
C GLU A 204 -16.02 -2.95 0.29
N VAL A 205 -14.80 -2.84 0.84
CA VAL A 205 -13.85 -3.95 1.03
C VAL A 205 -13.30 -3.98 2.45
N GLY A 206 -12.71 -2.87 2.93
CA GLY A 206 -11.98 -2.82 4.21
C GLY A 206 -12.81 -3.22 5.43
N ASN A 207 -14.01 -2.63 5.57
CA ASN A 207 -14.99 -2.94 6.61
C ASN A 207 -16.06 -3.95 6.20
N ASN A 208 -16.04 -4.44 4.96
CA ASN A 208 -17.06 -5.35 4.44
C ASN A 208 -16.84 -6.78 5.00
N PRO A 209 -17.75 -7.34 5.82
CA PRO A 209 -17.56 -8.65 6.44
C PRO A 209 -17.64 -9.81 5.45
N ASP A 210 -18.26 -9.60 4.29
CA ASP A 210 -18.51 -10.59 3.22
C ASP A 210 -17.21 -10.98 2.52
N THR A 211 -16.22 -10.07 2.50
CA THR A 211 -14.84 -10.32 1.99
C THR A 211 -14.14 -11.47 2.72
N LYS A 212 -14.68 -11.92 3.85
CA LYS A 212 -14.14 -13.03 4.64
C LYS A 212 -14.96 -14.32 4.51
N ASP A 213 -16.08 -14.34 3.79
CA ASP A 213 -17.00 -15.49 3.82
C ASP A 213 -16.40 -16.75 3.20
N GLN A 214 -15.69 -16.64 2.07
CA GLN A 214 -14.99 -17.79 1.49
C GLN A 214 -13.88 -18.30 2.43
N ALA A 215 -13.17 -17.41 3.12
CA ALA A 215 -12.18 -17.80 4.13
C ALA A 215 -12.85 -18.52 5.33
N LYS A 216 -13.96 -18.02 5.87
CA LYS A 216 -14.73 -18.66 6.96
C LYS A 216 -15.28 -20.04 6.57
N LEU A 217 -15.83 -20.16 5.36
CA LEU A 217 -16.37 -21.43 4.84
C LEU A 217 -15.26 -22.48 4.71
N TYR A 218 -14.08 -22.07 4.24
CA TYR A 218 -12.91 -22.96 4.18
C TYR A 218 -12.32 -23.27 5.56
N GLU A 219 -12.31 -22.32 6.49
CA GLU A 219 -11.88 -22.50 7.89
C GLU A 219 -12.72 -23.59 8.60
N ASP A 220 -14.03 -23.62 8.39
CA ASP A 220 -14.91 -24.68 8.93
C ASP A 220 -14.78 -26.04 8.22
N ALA A 221 -14.30 -26.06 6.97
CA ALA A 221 -14.05 -27.29 6.21
C ALA A 221 -12.68 -27.93 6.52
N ALA A 222 -11.62 -27.13 6.56
CA ALA A 222 -10.23 -27.57 6.62
C ALA A 222 -9.54 -27.36 7.99
N VAL A 223 -9.64 -26.15 8.56
CA VAL A 223 -8.96 -25.80 9.83
C VAL A 223 -9.62 -26.48 11.03
N LYS A 224 -10.93 -26.75 10.96
CA LYS A 224 -11.69 -27.46 11.99
C LYS A 224 -11.27 -28.93 12.17
N PRO A 225 -11.07 -29.75 11.12
CA PRO A 225 -10.36 -31.03 11.23
C PRO A 225 -8.99 -30.94 11.92
N ILE A 226 -8.16 -29.96 11.56
CA ILE A 226 -6.83 -29.78 12.16
C ILE A 226 -6.96 -29.47 13.67
N ALA A 227 -7.89 -28.59 14.05
CA ALA A 227 -8.18 -28.28 15.45
C ALA A 227 -8.66 -29.51 16.25
N LYS A 228 -9.45 -30.40 15.62
CA LYS A 228 -9.84 -31.67 16.24
C LYS A 228 -8.63 -32.59 16.41
N ARG A 229 -7.85 -32.81 15.35
CA ARG A 229 -6.62 -33.65 15.37
C ARG A 229 -5.71 -33.20 16.51
N LEU A 230 -5.36 -31.92 16.55
CA LEU A 230 -4.52 -31.34 17.60
C LEU A 230 -5.13 -31.47 19.01
N SER A 231 -6.46 -31.47 19.14
CA SER A 231 -7.11 -31.69 20.44
C SER A 231 -6.97 -33.13 20.93
N ASP A 232 -7.23 -34.08 20.03
CA ASP A 232 -7.13 -35.52 20.31
C ASP A 232 -5.65 -35.90 20.60
N ASP A 233 -4.71 -35.34 19.83
CA ASP A 233 -3.26 -35.55 19.93
C ASP A 233 -2.63 -34.98 21.22
N LEU A 234 -3.05 -33.78 21.64
CA LEU A 234 -2.47 -33.08 22.80
C LEU A 234 -3.27 -33.28 24.09
N GLY A 235 -4.45 -33.92 24.03
CA GLY A 235 -5.31 -34.15 25.19
C GLY A 235 -5.92 -32.88 25.79
N ILE A 236 -5.95 -31.78 25.04
CA ILE A 236 -6.42 -30.45 25.46
C ILE A 236 -7.32 -29.84 24.36
N LYS A 237 -8.17 -28.87 24.70
CA LYS A 237 -9.16 -28.34 23.75
C LYS A 237 -8.60 -27.23 22.86
N ILE A 238 -8.19 -27.57 21.65
CA ILE A 238 -7.75 -26.66 20.58
C ILE A 238 -8.95 -26.20 19.74
N LYS A 239 -9.03 -24.90 19.42
CA LYS A 239 -10.05 -24.27 18.56
C LYS A 239 -9.44 -23.82 17.23
N LYS A 240 -10.26 -23.49 16.23
CA LYS A 240 -9.79 -22.99 14.91
C LYS A 240 -8.80 -21.81 15.03
N LYS A 241 -9.15 -20.76 15.79
CA LYS A 241 -8.27 -19.62 16.13
C LYS A 241 -6.94 -20.05 16.78
N ASP A 242 -6.99 -21.09 17.61
CA ASP A 242 -5.78 -21.59 18.30
C ASP A 242 -4.85 -22.26 17.25
N VAL A 243 -5.39 -22.95 16.23
CA VAL A 243 -4.62 -23.46 15.08
C VAL A 243 -4.04 -22.34 14.22
N GLU A 244 -4.81 -21.28 13.93
CA GLU A 244 -4.28 -20.09 13.24
C GLU A 244 -3.09 -19.47 13.99
N SER A 245 -3.14 -19.53 15.32
CA SER A 245 -2.09 -18.99 16.19
C SER A 245 -0.87 -19.91 16.22
N ILE A 246 -1.03 -21.23 16.20
CA ILE A 246 0.07 -22.20 15.98
C ILE A 246 0.73 -21.96 14.61
N TYR A 247 -0.06 -21.78 13.56
CA TYR A 247 0.45 -21.47 12.21
C TYR A 247 1.18 -20.12 12.16
N THR A 248 0.68 -19.11 12.88
CA THR A 248 1.31 -17.80 12.99
C THR A 248 2.64 -17.89 13.74
N GLY A 249 2.69 -18.60 14.88
CA GLY A 249 3.93 -18.87 15.62
C GLY A 249 4.96 -19.57 14.74
N CYS A 250 4.55 -20.64 14.05
CA CYS A 250 5.38 -21.35 13.07
C CYS A 250 5.92 -20.42 11.96
N SER A 251 5.07 -19.54 11.43
CA SER A 251 5.46 -18.60 10.37
C SER A 251 6.57 -17.66 10.83
N PHE A 252 6.45 -17.10 12.04
CA PHE A 252 7.48 -16.20 12.59
C PHE A 252 8.72 -16.94 13.11
N ASP A 253 8.60 -18.18 13.61
CA ASP A 253 9.74 -19.07 13.88
C ASP A 253 10.61 -19.29 12.62
N VAL A 254 9.97 -19.54 11.48
CA VAL A 254 10.67 -19.71 10.19
C VAL A 254 11.22 -18.38 9.68
N ALA A 255 10.43 -17.31 9.71
CA ALA A 255 10.83 -16.01 9.17
C ALA A 255 11.94 -15.32 9.99
N GLN A 256 11.78 -15.20 11.31
CA GLN A 256 12.71 -14.46 12.16
C GLN A 256 13.90 -15.31 12.64
N HIS A 257 13.74 -16.64 12.70
CA HIS A 257 14.71 -17.52 13.37
C HIS A 257 15.13 -18.74 12.54
N ARG A 258 14.54 -18.98 11.36
CA ARG A 258 14.78 -20.15 10.50
C ARG A 258 14.57 -21.50 11.22
N LYS A 259 13.69 -21.53 12.22
CA LYS A 259 13.38 -22.72 13.04
C LYS A 259 12.13 -23.43 12.53
N THR A 260 12.12 -24.76 12.63
CA THR A 260 10.96 -25.61 12.27
C THR A 260 10.56 -26.60 13.37
N ASN A 261 11.27 -26.61 14.50
CA ASN A 261 11.15 -27.61 15.56
C ASN A 261 10.29 -27.20 16.76
N ALA A 262 9.74 -25.98 16.76
CA ALA A 262 8.78 -25.49 17.76
C ALA A 262 7.34 -25.59 17.22
N PHE A 263 6.63 -24.48 17.02
CA PHE A 263 5.21 -24.49 16.60
C PHE A 263 4.95 -25.27 15.31
N CYS A 264 5.86 -25.23 14.32
CA CYS A 264 5.71 -25.98 13.06
C CYS A 264 5.67 -27.50 13.26
N SER A 265 6.28 -28.03 14.33
CA SER A 265 6.31 -29.48 14.62
C SER A 265 4.94 -30.06 14.95
N LEU A 266 3.95 -29.20 15.27
CA LEU A 266 2.57 -29.60 15.54
C LEU A 266 1.74 -29.78 14.25
N LEU A 267 2.13 -29.14 13.15
CA LEU A 267 1.36 -29.08 11.90
C LEU A 267 1.91 -30.09 10.88
N SER A 268 1.01 -30.84 10.24
CA SER A 268 1.38 -31.69 9.11
C SER A 268 1.73 -30.86 7.87
N ARG A 269 2.34 -31.47 6.86
CA ARG A 269 2.55 -30.83 5.54
C ARG A 269 1.23 -30.40 4.90
N ASP A 270 0.21 -31.25 5.01
CA ASP A 270 -1.11 -31.00 4.42
C ASP A 270 -1.89 -29.95 5.22
N ASP A 271 -1.66 -29.86 6.54
CA ASP A 271 -2.19 -28.79 7.40
C ASP A 271 -1.66 -27.43 6.94
N ILE A 272 -0.35 -27.33 6.70
CA ILE A 272 0.33 -26.11 6.24
C ILE A 272 -0.22 -25.68 4.87
N LEU A 273 -0.43 -26.61 3.93
CA LEU A 273 -1.01 -26.31 2.62
C LEU A 273 -2.47 -25.83 2.72
N GLN A 274 -3.26 -26.40 3.62
CA GLN A 274 -4.62 -25.92 3.90
C GLN A 274 -4.61 -24.52 4.55
N LEU A 275 -3.72 -24.29 5.51
CA LEU A 275 -3.58 -23.01 6.21
C LEU A 275 -3.02 -21.91 5.30
N GLU A 276 -2.15 -22.25 4.35
CA GLU A 276 -1.72 -21.37 3.26
C GLU A 276 -2.91 -20.94 2.40
N TYR A 277 -3.70 -21.90 1.87
CA TYR A 277 -4.84 -21.55 1.01
C TYR A 277 -5.93 -20.77 1.75
N TYR A 278 -6.16 -21.06 3.03
CA TYR A 278 -7.03 -20.26 3.90
C TYR A 278 -6.56 -18.80 3.98
N LYS A 279 -5.25 -18.56 4.14
CA LYS A 279 -4.69 -17.19 4.15
C LYS A 279 -4.61 -16.57 2.75
N ASP A 280 -4.47 -17.34 1.69
CA ASP A 280 -4.63 -16.83 0.32
C ASP A 280 -6.06 -16.34 0.09
N LEU A 281 -7.10 -17.06 0.53
CA LEU A 281 -8.49 -16.60 0.43
C LEU A 281 -8.74 -15.26 1.14
N GLU A 282 -8.20 -15.06 2.36
CA GLU A 282 -8.30 -13.77 3.05
C GLU A 282 -7.66 -12.61 2.24
N HIS A 283 -6.50 -12.84 1.61
CA HIS A 283 -5.81 -11.81 0.83
C HIS A 283 -6.42 -11.62 -0.57
N TYR A 284 -6.94 -12.69 -1.18
CA TYR A 284 -7.56 -12.69 -2.50
C TYR A 284 -8.82 -11.84 -2.55
N TYR A 285 -9.70 -12.00 -1.56
CA TYR A 285 -10.93 -11.20 -1.46
C TYR A 285 -10.69 -9.78 -0.93
N LYS A 286 -9.72 -9.57 -0.05
CA LYS A 286 -9.45 -8.24 0.52
C LYS A 286 -8.57 -7.36 -0.37
N TYR A 287 -7.58 -7.92 -1.06
CA TYR A 287 -6.54 -7.14 -1.76
C TYR A 287 -6.33 -7.56 -3.22
N SER A 288 -7.17 -8.41 -3.80
CA SER A 288 -7.05 -8.85 -5.20
C SER A 288 -8.40 -9.23 -5.84
N TYR A 289 -8.38 -10.15 -6.80
CA TYR A 289 -9.47 -10.43 -7.74
C TYR A 289 -10.77 -10.96 -7.12
N GLY A 290 -10.79 -11.35 -5.83
CA GLY A 290 -12.04 -11.67 -5.13
C GLY A 290 -12.96 -10.45 -4.92
N TYR A 291 -12.44 -9.23 -5.07
CA TYR A 291 -13.23 -8.00 -5.24
C TYR A 291 -12.70 -7.18 -6.44
N ALA A 292 -12.59 -7.84 -7.60
CA ALA A 292 -11.96 -7.31 -8.80
C ALA A 292 -12.53 -5.94 -9.26
N GLN A 293 -13.81 -5.68 -9.03
CA GLN A 293 -14.50 -4.43 -9.43
C GLN A 293 -13.88 -3.15 -8.85
N LEU A 294 -13.10 -3.25 -7.77
CA LEU A 294 -12.36 -2.14 -7.15
C LEU A 294 -10.86 -2.46 -6.91
N ASN A 295 -10.50 -3.68 -6.53
CA ASN A 295 -9.10 -4.03 -6.24
C ASN A 295 -8.18 -4.00 -7.47
N THR A 296 -8.71 -4.19 -8.69
CA THR A 296 -7.94 -4.02 -9.95
C THR A 296 -7.81 -2.56 -10.39
N LYS A 297 -8.39 -1.62 -9.63
CA LYS A 297 -8.51 -0.21 -10.00
C LYS A 297 -7.84 0.72 -8.99
N VAL A 298 -7.93 0.42 -7.70
CA VAL A 298 -7.54 1.34 -6.62
C VAL A 298 -6.06 1.76 -6.65
N ALA A 299 -5.15 0.93 -7.19
CA ALA A 299 -3.72 1.28 -7.35
C ALA A 299 -3.41 2.21 -8.55
N CYS A 300 -4.42 2.78 -9.21
CA CYS A 300 -4.25 3.57 -10.43
C CYS A 300 -3.38 4.83 -10.26
N GLN A 301 -3.42 5.50 -9.10
CA GLN A 301 -2.55 6.67 -8.85
C GLN A 301 -1.08 6.27 -8.74
N LEU A 302 -0.77 5.12 -8.10
CA LEU A 302 0.57 4.52 -8.17
C LEU A 302 0.94 4.18 -9.61
N GLY A 303 0.01 3.59 -10.38
CA GLY A 303 0.17 3.34 -11.81
C GLY A 303 0.54 4.60 -12.60
N GLN A 304 -0.14 5.73 -12.36
CA GLN A 304 0.14 7.03 -12.99
C GLN A 304 1.53 7.55 -12.63
N VAL A 305 1.95 7.45 -11.37
CA VAL A 305 3.30 7.86 -10.94
C VAL A 305 4.38 7.01 -11.63
N LEU A 306 4.25 5.69 -11.59
CA LEU A 306 5.21 4.76 -12.22
C LEU A 306 5.28 4.98 -13.75
N TYR A 307 4.13 5.16 -14.40
CA TYR A 307 4.03 5.44 -15.84
C TYR A 307 4.65 6.79 -16.22
N GLN A 308 4.35 7.86 -15.48
CA GLN A 308 4.89 9.19 -15.77
C GLN A 308 6.41 9.24 -15.52
N GLU A 309 6.91 8.54 -14.50
CA GLU A 309 8.35 8.36 -14.28
C GLU A 309 9.02 7.60 -15.44
N LEU A 310 8.39 6.54 -15.98
CA LEU A 310 8.86 5.82 -17.18
C LEU A 310 8.85 6.72 -18.42
N ARG A 311 7.79 7.50 -18.62
CA ARG A 311 7.60 8.40 -19.77
C ARG A 311 8.57 9.57 -19.78
N ASN A 312 8.90 10.12 -18.61
CA ASN A 312 9.93 11.14 -18.46
C ASN A 312 11.32 10.58 -18.81
N ALA A 313 11.61 9.32 -18.45
CA ALA A 313 12.87 8.67 -18.80
C ALA A 313 12.94 8.25 -20.29
N SER A 314 11.84 7.77 -20.88
CA SER A 314 11.79 7.35 -22.30
C SER A 314 11.96 8.51 -23.27
N SER A 315 11.48 9.70 -22.90
CA SER A 315 11.67 10.97 -23.61
C SER A 315 12.98 11.71 -23.23
N GLN A 316 13.76 11.17 -22.29
CA GLN A 316 14.98 11.80 -21.73
C GLN A 316 14.75 13.25 -21.23
N ALA A 317 13.59 13.49 -20.60
CA ALA A 317 13.24 14.78 -20.02
C ALA A 317 14.26 15.19 -18.93
N ASP A 318 14.62 16.47 -18.87
CA ASP A 318 15.66 16.94 -17.94
C ASP A 318 15.31 16.62 -16.47
N GLY A 319 16.31 16.22 -15.70
CA GLY A 319 16.15 15.82 -14.30
C GLY A 319 15.41 14.49 -14.05
N TYR A 320 15.10 13.66 -15.06
CA TYR A 320 14.36 12.40 -14.84
C TYR A 320 15.04 11.47 -13.81
N TYR A 321 14.22 10.77 -13.02
CA TYR A 321 14.73 9.80 -12.04
C TYR A 321 15.27 8.55 -12.74
N LYS A 322 16.55 8.24 -12.56
CA LYS A 322 17.19 6.98 -12.96
C LYS A 322 16.92 5.85 -11.97
N ILE A 323 16.77 6.16 -10.68
CA ILE A 323 16.32 5.21 -9.66
C ILE A 323 15.15 5.81 -8.87
N SER A 324 14.06 5.06 -8.76
CA SER A 324 12.84 5.45 -8.04
C SER A 324 12.37 4.32 -7.12
N LEU A 325 12.34 4.56 -5.81
CA LEU A 325 12.06 3.54 -4.80
C LEU A 325 10.81 3.92 -3.98
N LYS A 326 9.93 2.95 -3.70
CA LYS A 326 8.66 3.16 -2.99
C LYS A 326 8.40 2.00 -2.00
N PHE A 327 8.58 2.24 -0.70
CA PHE A 327 8.51 1.22 0.35
C PHE A 327 7.17 1.22 1.08
N GLY A 328 6.42 0.13 0.93
CA GLY A 328 5.04 -0.03 1.38
C GLY A 328 4.72 -1.38 2.02
N HIS A 329 3.47 -1.82 1.87
CA HIS A 329 2.91 -2.97 2.57
C HIS A 329 2.47 -4.10 1.62
N THR A 330 2.05 -5.23 2.21
CA THR A 330 1.42 -6.35 1.49
C THR A 330 0.31 -5.89 0.56
N GLN A 331 -0.57 -4.97 1.01
CA GLN A 331 -1.63 -4.45 0.16
C GLN A 331 -1.12 -3.56 -0.98
N THR A 332 -0.03 -2.81 -0.80
CA THR A 332 0.58 -2.02 -1.87
C THR A 332 1.01 -2.93 -3.02
N ILE A 333 1.68 -4.04 -2.70
CA ILE A 333 2.12 -5.05 -3.68
C ILE A 333 0.94 -5.77 -4.33
N LEU A 334 0.00 -6.31 -3.54
CA LEU A 334 -1.12 -7.08 -4.08
C LEU A 334 -2.08 -6.25 -4.93
N LEU A 335 -2.34 -4.99 -4.55
CA LEU A 335 -3.21 -4.09 -5.34
C LEU A 335 -2.50 -3.62 -6.62
N LEU A 336 -1.18 -3.37 -6.59
CA LEU A 336 -0.40 -3.07 -7.79
C LEU A 336 -0.36 -4.27 -8.76
N GLN A 337 -0.06 -5.47 -8.27
CA GLN A 337 -0.12 -6.70 -9.08
C GLN A 337 -1.52 -6.91 -9.68
N SER A 338 -2.57 -6.68 -8.89
CA SER A 338 -3.96 -6.82 -9.33
C SER A 338 -4.33 -5.83 -10.43
N PHE A 339 -3.87 -4.58 -10.32
CA PHE A 339 -4.01 -3.52 -11.33
C PHE A 339 -3.25 -3.84 -12.64
N LEU A 340 -2.06 -4.42 -12.54
CA LEU A 340 -1.25 -4.87 -13.68
C LEU A 340 -1.73 -6.20 -14.30
N GLY A 341 -2.81 -6.81 -13.79
CA GLY A 341 -3.34 -8.09 -14.26
C GLY A 341 -2.50 -9.33 -13.88
N LEU A 342 -1.51 -9.19 -13.00
CA LEU A 342 -0.56 -10.24 -12.64
C LEU A 342 -1.16 -11.28 -11.70
N PHE A 343 -0.80 -12.55 -11.91
CA PHE A 343 -1.22 -13.70 -11.09
C PHE A 343 -2.75 -13.93 -11.02
N LYS A 344 -3.50 -13.43 -12.01
CA LYS A 344 -4.94 -13.69 -12.14
C LYS A 344 -5.22 -15.14 -12.54
N ASP A 345 -5.79 -15.91 -11.62
CA ASP A 345 -6.25 -17.26 -11.89
C ASP A 345 -7.37 -17.30 -12.97
N PRO A 346 -7.45 -18.38 -13.79
CA PRO A 346 -8.51 -18.57 -14.78
C PRO A 346 -9.85 -19.01 -14.16
N PHE A 347 -9.93 -19.10 -12.83
CA PHE A 347 -11.12 -19.41 -12.03
C PHE A 347 -11.08 -18.58 -10.73
N THR A 348 -12.24 -18.28 -10.16
CA THR A 348 -12.32 -17.58 -8.88
C THR A 348 -11.93 -18.51 -7.73
N LEU A 349 -10.95 -18.12 -6.90
CA LEU A 349 -10.62 -18.86 -5.68
C LEU A 349 -11.78 -18.79 -4.67
N THR A 350 -12.31 -19.94 -4.26
CA THR A 350 -13.43 -20.09 -3.32
C THR A 350 -13.14 -21.18 -2.28
N ALA A 351 -14.01 -21.31 -1.28
CA ALA A 351 -13.96 -22.39 -0.29
C ALA A 351 -14.17 -23.79 -0.89
N SER A 352 -14.78 -23.87 -2.07
CA SER A 352 -15.12 -25.11 -2.77
C SER A 352 -14.22 -25.38 -3.99
N THR A 353 -13.11 -24.66 -4.15
CA THR A 353 -12.14 -24.90 -5.23
C THR A 353 -11.58 -26.33 -5.15
N ALA A 354 -11.51 -27.03 -6.28
CA ALA A 354 -10.96 -28.38 -6.33
C ALA A 354 -9.46 -28.39 -5.95
N GLN A 355 -8.97 -29.47 -5.32
CA GLN A 355 -7.58 -29.53 -4.87
C GLN A 355 -6.58 -29.37 -6.05
N SER A 356 -6.88 -29.94 -7.21
CA SER A 356 -6.13 -29.76 -8.47
C SER A 356 -5.98 -28.31 -8.92
N ASP A 357 -6.86 -27.44 -8.46
CA ASP A 357 -7.00 -26.05 -8.85
C ASP A 357 -6.33 -25.16 -7.79
N ILE A 358 -6.50 -25.50 -6.50
CA ILE A 358 -5.69 -24.98 -5.39
C ILE A 358 -4.18 -25.23 -5.64
N ASP A 359 -3.81 -26.45 -6.05
CA ASP A 359 -2.42 -26.86 -6.21
C ASP A 359 -1.69 -26.12 -7.36
N ARG A 360 -2.44 -25.71 -8.40
CA ARG A 360 -1.90 -24.97 -9.56
C ARG A 360 -2.18 -23.46 -9.54
N ARG A 361 -2.84 -22.94 -8.50
CA ARG A 361 -3.24 -21.53 -8.41
C ARG A 361 -2.07 -20.56 -8.62
N LEU A 362 -2.31 -19.49 -9.37
CA LEU A 362 -1.39 -18.39 -9.61
C LEU A 362 -1.37 -17.42 -8.42
N PHE A 363 -2.54 -17.13 -7.83
CA PHE A 363 -2.62 -16.34 -6.62
C PHE A 363 -2.21 -17.17 -5.39
N ARG A 364 -0.90 -17.22 -5.15
CA ARG A 364 -0.28 -17.85 -3.98
C ARG A 364 0.63 -16.86 -3.27
N THR A 365 0.20 -16.37 -2.10
CA THR A 365 0.83 -15.22 -1.44
C THR A 365 2.23 -15.50 -0.90
N SER A 366 2.61 -16.76 -0.67
CA SER A 366 3.99 -17.15 -0.35
C SER A 366 4.98 -16.89 -1.48
N ASN A 367 4.53 -16.94 -2.74
CA ASN A 367 5.34 -16.64 -3.92
C ASN A 367 5.24 -15.16 -4.34
N ILE A 368 4.04 -14.55 -4.26
CA ILE A 368 3.77 -13.23 -4.87
C ILE A 368 3.73 -12.08 -3.85
N ALA A 369 3.77 -12.38 -2.55
CA ALA A 369 3.68 -11.40 -1.47
C ALA A 369 4.35 -11.90 -0.16
N SER A 370 5.54 -12.51 -0.25
CA SER A 370 6.43 -12.78 0.89
C SER A 370 6.87 -11.48 1.58
N PHE A 371 7.58 -11.56 2.72
CA PHE A 371 8.36 -10.41 3.19
C PHE A 371 9.37 -9.95 2.12
N ALA A 372 9.68 -8.65 2.06
CA ALA A 372 10.53 -8.03 1.01
C ALA A 372 10.12 -8.26 -0.46
N THR A 373 8.93 -8.81 -0.75
CA THR A 373 8.46 -8.91 -2.14
C THR A 373 8.33 -7.52 -2.76
N ASN A 374 8.87 -7.40 -3.97
CA ASN A 374 8.95 -6.19 -4.75
C ASN A 374 8.29 -6.36 -6.13
N VAL A 375 7.88 -5.25 -6.74
CA VAL A 375 7.52 -5.13 -8.16
C VAL A 375 8.46 -4.10 -8.76
N GLY A 376 9.28 -4.52 -9.72
CA GLY A 376 10.28 -3.70 -10.39
C GLY A 376 9.89 -3.36 -11.83
N PHE A 377 10.23 -2.17 -12.29
CA PHE A 377 10.13 -1.74 -13.68
C PHE A 377 11.51 -1.30 -14.17
N GLN A 378 11.97 -1.84 -15.30
CA GLN A 378 13.19 -1.44 -15.98
C GLN A 378 12.83 -0.76 -17.30
N LEU A 379 13.32 0.46 -17.53
CA LEU A 379 13.37 1.05 -18.87
C LEU A 379 14.68 0.67 -19.54
N LEU A 380 14.59 0.05 -20.71
CA LEU A 380 15.72 -0.50 -21.46
C LEU A 380 15.81 0.17 -22.84
N THR A 381 17.02 0.48 -23.31
CA THR A 381 17.28 0.71 -24.74
C THR A 381 18.12 -0.44 -25.30
N LYS A 382 17.75 -0.98 -26.46
CA LYS A 382 18.51 -2.04 -27.12
C LYS A 382 19.80 -1.47 -27.74
N LYS A 383 20.96 -2.08 -27.46
CA LYS A 383 22.26 -1.57 -27.91
C LYS A 383 22.34 -1.50 -29.44
N GLY A 384 22.87 -0.39 -29.94
CA GLY A 384 22.94 -0.10 -31.39
C GLY A 384 21.62 0.42 -31.99
N THR A 385 20.60 0.70 -31.19
CA THR A 385 19.31 1.27 -31.61
C THR A 385 18.91 2.44 -30.72
N SER A 386 17.84 3.15 -31.09
CA SER A 386 17.11 4.09 -30.23
C SER A 386 15.84 3.46 -29.60
N ASP A 387 15.65 2.15 -29.74
CA ASP A 387 14.38 1.49 -29.42
C ASP A 387 14.26 1.24 -27.92
N ASN A 388 13.22 1.82 -27.32
CA ASN A 388 12.90 1.69 -25.90
C ASN A 388 11.97 0.49 -25.63
N TYR A 389 12.21 -0.18 -24.52
CA TYR A 389 11.46 -1.33 -24.02
C TYR A 389 11.23 -1.21 -22.51
N VAL A 390 10.16 -1.81 -22.00
CA VAL A 390 9.89 -1.97 -20.56
C VAL A 390 9.96 -3.45 -20.19
N ARG A 391 10.59 -3.75 -19.05
CA ARG A 391 10.61 -5.09 -18.45
C ARG A 391 10.12 -5.01 -17.02
N VAL A 392 9.17 -5.86 -16.67
CA VAL A 392 8.57 -5.94 -15.32
C VAL A 392 9.16 -7.14 -14.59
N LEU A 393 9.43 -6.96 -13.30
CA LEU A 393 9.93 -8.00 -12.40
C LEU A 393 9.03 -8.09 -11.17
N VAL A 394 8.85 -9.30 -10.63
CA VAL A 394 8.22 -9.53 -9.32
C VAL A 394 9.17 -10.39 -8.48
N ALA A 395 9.45 -9.96 -7.26
CA ALA A 395 10.46 -10.56 -6.40
C ALA A 395 11.81 -10.79 -7.14
N GLU A 396 12.32 -9.74 -7.79
CA GLU A 396 13.53 -9.77 -8.63
C GLU A 396 13.52 -10.82 -9.77
N GLN A 397 12.38 -11.43 -10.11
CA GLN A 397 12.23 -12.35 -11.25
C GLN A 397 11.44 -11.68 -12.38
N PRO A 398 11.93 -11.73 -13.63
CA PRO A 398 11.20 -11.21 -14.79
C PRO A 398 9.83 -11.89 -14.98
N ILE A 399 8.87 -11.13 -15.49
CA ILE A 399 7.53 -11.64 -15.82
C ILE A 399 7.04 -11.07 -17.15
N VAL A 400 6.35 -11.90 -17.94
CA VAL A 400 5.61 -11.43 -19.12
C VAL A 400 4.38 -10.68 -18.63
N MET A 401 4.37 -9.36 -18.79
CA MET A 401 3.23 -8.52 -18.42
C MET A 401 2.02 -8.82 -19.34
N PRO A 402 0.79 -8.94 -18.80
CA PRO A 402 -0.41 -9.14 -19.61
C PRO A 402 -0.53 -8.13 -20.75
N GLY A 403 -0.69 -8.62 -21.98
CA GLY A 403 -0.73 -7.81 -23.20
C GLY A 403 0.61 -7.68 -23.92
N CYS A 404 1.74 -7.99 -23.27
CA CYS A 404 3.07 -8.07 -23.89
C CYS A 404 3.36 -9.48 -24.44
N GLU A 405 4.13 -9.57 -25.52
CA GLU A 405 4.49 -10.87 -26.15
C GLU A 405 5.68 -11.57 -25.45
N SER A 406 6.48 -10.84 -24.67
CA SER A 406 7.63 -11.37 -23.94
C SER A 406 7.95 -10.54 -22.69
N GLU A 407 8.96 -10.95 -21.90
CA GLU A 407 9.48 -10.18 -20.76
C GLU A 407 10.00 -8.78 -21.15
N ILE A 408 10.45 -8.61 -22.40
CA ILE A 408 10.99 -7.35 -22.92
C ILE A 408 9.92 -6.76 -23.84
N CYS A 409 9.04 -5.95 -23.26
CA CYS A 409 7.90 -5.38 -23.96
C CYS A 409 8.30 -4.09 -24.70
N PRO A 410 8.03 -3.92 -26.01
CA PRO A 410 8.22 -2.65 -26.71
C PRO A 410 7.53 -1.50 -25.95
N TYR A 411 8.21 -0.37 -25.78
CA TYR A 411 7.69 0.73 -24.95
C TYR A 411 6.32 1.23 -25.42
N SER A 412 6.07 1.31 -26.73
CA SER A 412 4.76 1.66 -27.31
C SER A 412 3.66 0.61 -27.06
N GLN A 413 4.01 -0.67 -26.98
CA GLN A 413 3.07 -1.72 -26.59
C GLN A 413 2.72 -1.58 -25.10
N PHE A 414 3.72 -1.34 -24.24
CA PHE A 414 3.51 -1.04 -22.83
C PHE A 414 2.62 0.21 -22.62
N GLU A 415 2.84 1.31 -23.37
CA GLU A 415 1.95 2.48 -23.32
C GLU A 415 0.50 2.11 -23.66
N SER A 416 0.27 1.36 -24.75
CA SER A 416 -1.08 0.93 -25.15
C SER A 416 -1.81 0.03 -24.14
N ILE A 417 -1.06 -0.71 -23.31
CA ILE A 417 -1.59 -1.53 -22.21
C ILE A 417 -1.92 -0.65 -20.99
N MET A 418 -1.06 0.33 -20.69
CA MET A 418 -1.20 1.19 -19.51
C MET A 418 -2.27 2.27 -19.67
N GLU A 419 -2.35 2.96 -20.81
CA GLU A 419 -3.30 4.06 -21.03
C GLU A 419 -4.77 3.77 -20.60
N PRO A 420 -5.39 2.62 -20.91
CA PRO A 420 -6.75 2.32 -20.44
C PRO A 420 -6.84 2.04 -18.93
N LEU A 421 -5.76 1.55 -18.30
CA LEU A 421 -5.69 1.30 -16.86
C LEU A 421 -5.55 2.61 -16.06
N LEU A 422 -4.87 3.60 -16.62
CA LEU A 422 -4.53 4.89 -15.99
C LEU A 422 -5.71 5.88 -15.89
N GLN A 423 -6.92 5.48 -16.28
CA GLN A 423 -8.15 6.27 -16.20
C GLN A 423 -8.75 6.23 -14.77
N CYS A 424 -8.09 6.90 -13.82
CA CYS A 424 -8.40 6.78 -12.38
C CYS A 424 -9.72 7.40 -11.91
N ASN A 425 -10.54 7.98 -12.79
CA ASN A 425 -11.80 8.64 -12.40
C ASN A 425 -12.91 7.62 -12.13
N PHE A 426 -12.81 6.91 -11.00
CA PHE A 426 -13.78 5.90 -10.54
C PHE A 426 -15.14 6.47 -10.10
N ALA A 427 -15.30 7.79 -10.17
CA ALA A 427 -16.57 8.50 -10.02
C ALA A 427 -17.20 8.90 -11.37
N ASP A 428 -16.41 9.05 -12.44
CA ASP A 428 -16.90 9.61 -13.71
C ASP A 428 -17.34 8.58 -14.75
N LYS A 429 -17.04 7.28 -14.60
CA LYS A 429 -17.42 6.30 -15.65
C LYS A 429 -18.93 6.05 -15.68
N THR A 430 -19.53 6.14 -16.86
CA THR A 430 -20.98 5.90 -17.06
C THR A 430 -21.40 4.50 -16.65
N SER A 431 -20.55 3.50 -16.87
CA SER A 431 -20.77 2.13 -16.42
C SER A 431 -20.84 2.01 -14.90
N ILE A 432 -20.02 2.74 -14.14
CA ILE A 432 -20.08 2.74 -12.67
C ILE A 432 -21.38 3.41 -12.17
N LEU A 433 -21.80 4.49 -12.82
CA LEU A 433 -23.09 5.12 -12.55
C LEU A 433 -24.26 4.16 -12.86
N LEU A 434 -24.22 3.46 -14.00
CA LEU A 434 -25.28 2.56 -14.41
C LEU A 434 -25.32 1.25 -13.61
N GLU A 435 -24.17 0.71 -13.21
CA GLU A 435 -24.09 -0.36 -12.20
C GLU A 435 -24.75 0.08 -10.88
N GLN A 436 -24.54 1.33 -10.44
CA GLN A 436 -25.12 1.84 -9.21
C GLN A 436 -26.64 2.00 -9.34
N ILE A 437 -27.13 2.60 -10.42
CA ILE A 437 -28.57 2.69 -10.73
C ILE A 437 -29.17 1.28 -10.79
N GLY A 438 -28.49 0.33 -11.44
CA GLY A 438 -28.92 -1.07 -11.51
C GLY A 438 -29.02 -1.74 -10.15
N ARG A 439 -28.02 -1.56 -9.27
CA ARG A 439 -28.09 -2.04 -7.87
C ARG A 439 -29.23 -1.40 -7.09
N ASP A 440 -29.38 -0.07 -7.16
CA ASP A 440 -30.43 0.68 -6.47
C ASP A 440 -31.85 0.37 -7.01
N ARG A 441 -31.96 -0.16 -8.25
CA ARG A 441 -33.21 -0.58 -8.90
C ARG A 441 -33.40 -2.10 -9.00
N SER A 442 -32.49 -2.89 -8.44
CA SER A 442 -32.50 -4.37 -8.50
C SER A 442 -32.56 -4.96 -9.92
N TRP A 443 -31.80 -4.36 -10.86
CA TRP A 443 -31.61 -4.90 -12.21
C TRP A 443 -30.66 -6.11 -12.21
N THR A 444 -30.81 -6.98 -13.20
CA THR A 444 -29.92 -8.11 -13.46
C THR A 444 -28.59 -7.66 -14.07
N GLU A 445 -27.57 -8.52 -13.97
CA GLU A 445 -26.24 -8.23 -14.54
C GLU A 445 -26.30 -8.14 -16.08
N GLU A 446 -27.15 -8.96 -16.71
CA GLU A 446 -27.43 -8.93 -18.14
C GLU A 446 -28.06 -7.60 -18.60
N GLN A 447 -28.98 -7.03 -17.82
CA GLN A 447 -29.57 -5.71 -18.10
C GLN A 447 -28.53 -4.60 -17.98
N VAL A 448 -27.79 -4.56 -16.87
CA VAL A 448 -26.71 -3.59 -16.63
C VAL A 448 -25.66 -3.66 -17.75
N ASN A 449 -25.23 -4.86 -18.14
CA ASN A 449 -24.28 -5.05 -19.23
C ASN A 449 -24.85 -4.68 -20.61
N HIS A 450 -26.15 -4.85 -20.86
CA HIS A 450 -26.79 -4.44 -22.12
C HIS A 450 -26.78 -2.91 -22.28
N ASP A 451 -27.20 -2.16 -21.25
CA ASP A 451 -27.20 -0.69 -21.27
C ASP A 451 -25.77 -0.12 -21.26
N ILE A 452 -24.80 -0.77 -20.59
CA ILE A 452 -23.36 -0.44 -20.72
C ILE A 452 -22.90 -0.61 -22.16
N ASN A 453 -23.24 -1.71 -22.83
CA ASN A 453 -22.89 -1.91 -24.24
C ASN A 453 -23.46 -0.80 -25.12
N ILE A 454 -24.72 -0.37 -24.91
CA ILE A 454 -25.33 0.74 -25.67
C ILE A 454 -24.54 2.04 -25.48
N LEU A 455 -24.12 2.36 -24.25
CA LEU A 455 -23.28 3.51 -23.95
C LEU A 455 -21.91 3.43 -24.63
N GLU A 456 -21.25 2.28 -24.59
CA GLU A 456 -19.93 2.07 -25.19
C GLU A 456 -19.96 2.12 -26.73
N HIS A 457 -21.00 1.57 -27.37
CA HIS A 457 -21.24 1.70 -28.82
C HIS A 457 -21.40 3.17 -29.25
N ASN A 458 -22.04 3.99 -28.40
CA ASN A 458 -22.21 5.42 -28.61
C ASN A 458 -21.02 6.27 -28.11
N ARG A 459 -19.95 5.62 -27.61
CA ARG A 459 -18.72 6.24 -27.07
C ARG A 459 -18.92 7.12 -25.82
N LEU A 460 -19.94 6.81 -25.03
CA LEU A 460 -20.34 7.56 -23.84
C LEU A 460 -19.70 6.94 -22.59
N TYR A 461 -18.38 7.09 -22.46
CA TYR A 461 -17.59 6.42 -21.44
C TYR A 461 -17.60 7.15 -20.08
N SER A 462 -17.87 8.46 -20.08
CA SER A 462 -17.90 9.30 -18.87
C SER A 462 -19.20 10.09 -18.67
N ILE A 463 -19.46 10.47 -17.42
CA ILE A 463 -20.52 11.39 -17.00
C ILE A 463 -20.37 12.75 -17.69
N ARG A 464 -19.14 13.14 -18.07
CA ARG A 464 -18.88 14.33 -18.87
C ARG A 464 -19.46 14.21 -20.29
N ASP A 465 -19.37 13.02 -20.89
CA ASP A 465 -19.96 12.75 -22.20
C ASP A 465 -21.50 12.79 -22.13
N LEU A 466 -22.09 12.20 -21.08
CA LEU A 466 -23.55 12.30 -20.83
C LEU A 466 -24.02 13.74 -20.61
N ARG A 467 -23.23 14.56 -19.91
CA ARG A 467 -23.52 16.00 -19.72
C ARG A 467 -23.36 16.81 -21.01
N ALA A 468 -22.54 16.36 -21.95
CA ALA A 468 -22.34 17.00 -23.25
C ALA A 468 -23.44 16.64 -24.29
N LEU A 469 -24.28 15.64 -24.02
CA LEU A 469 -25.38 15.27 -24.91
C LEU A 469 -26.46 16.36 -25.00
N SER A 470 -26.77 16.79 -26.23
CA SER A 470 -27.93 17.64 -26.49
C SER A 470 -29.25 16.89 -26.25
N ASP A 471 -30.37 17.60 -26.08
CA ASP A 471 -31.67 16.95 -25.89
C ASP A 471 -32.05 16.01 -27.05
N TYR A 472 -31.68 16.36 -28.28
CA TYR A 472 -31.83 15.48 -29.44
C TYR A 472 -30.90 14.26 -29.40
N SER A 473 -29.66 14.42 -28.91
CA SER A 473 -28.71 13.32 -28.79
C SER A 473 -29.23 12.24 -27.83
N TRP A 474 -29.84 12.67 -26.72
CA TRP A 474 -30.51 11.76 -25.77
C TRP A 474 -31.72 11.01 -26.35
N THR A 475 -32.40 11.50 -27.39
CA THR A 475 -33.55 10.79 -27.99
C THR A 475 -33.18 9.79 -29.08
N VAL A 476 -31.94 9.81 -29.58
CA VAL A 476 -31.46 8.90 -30.64
C VAL A 476 -30.58 7.75 -30.14
N ILE A 477 -30.11 7.80 -28.88
CA ILE A 477 -29.40 6.70 -28.24
C ILE A 477 -30.42 5.63 -27.83
N GLU A 478 -30.18 4.36 -28.18
CA GLU A 478 -31.11 3.23 -28.05
C GLU A 478 -31.31 2.71 -26.60
N LEU A 479 -31.09 3.55 -25.59
CA LEU A 479 -31.37 3.22 -24.18
C LEU A 479 -32.88 3.12 -23.94
N LEU A 480 -33.28 2.20 -23.05
CA LEU A 480 -34.66 2.15 -22.56
C LEU A 480 -35.05 3.51 -21.93
N PRO A 481 -36.27 4.04 -22.14
CA PRO A 481 -36.67 5.35 -21.62
C PRO A 481 -36.39 5.54 -20.13
N LEU A 482 -36.73 4.54 -19.31
CA LEU A 482 -36.45 4.56 -17.87
C LEU A 482 -34.95 4.69 -17.55
N VAL A 483 -34.08 4.02 -18.30
CA VAL A 483 -32.62 4.02 -18.10
C VAL A 483 -32.06 5.39 -18.50
N ARG A 484 -32.46 5.90 -19.66
CA ARG A 484 -32.12 7.24 -20.15
C ARG A 484 -32.53 8.32 -19.15
N ASP A 485 -33.75 8.26 -18.65
CA ASP A 485 -34.31 9.31 -17.80
C ASP A 485 -33.66 9.25 -16.40
N LEU A 486 -33.36 8.05 -15.86
CA LEU A 486 -32.55 7.89 -14.65
C LEU A 486 -31.11 8.39 -14.82
N LEU A 487 -30.45 8.13 -15.95
CA LEU A 487 -29.13 8.66 -16.25
C LEU A 487 -29.16 10.19 -16.33
N ARG A 488 -30.14 10.78 -17.01
CA ARG A 488 -30.34 12.25 -17.07
C ARG A 488 -30.44 12.86 -15.69
N THR A 489 -31.38 12.40 -14.86
CA THR A 489 -31.57 12.92 -13.48
C THR A 489 -30.33 12.74 -12.62
N ALA A 490 -29.52 11.69 -12.84
CA ALA A 490 -28.31 11.46 -12.07
C ALA A 490 -27.12 12.34 -12.49
N VAL A 491 -27.02 12.76 -13.77
CA VAL A 491 -25.94 13.63 -14.23
C VAL A 491 -26.28 15.13 -14.16
N ASP A 492 -27.56 15.49 -14.26
CA ASP A 492 -28.09 16.85 -14.32
C ASP A 492 -29.43 16.96 -13.54
N PRO A 493 -29.41 17.10 -12.21
CA PRO A 493 -30.62 17.05 -11.38
C PRO A 493 -31.51 18.31 -11.48
N GLU A 494 -30.94 19.47 -11.80
CA GLU A 494 -31.65 20.77 -11.74
C GLU A 494 -32.48 21.04 -13.01
N ARG A 495 -32.10 20.46 -14.15
CA ARG A 495 -32.80 20.63 -15.44
C ARG A 495 -34.22 20.09 -15.49
N MET A 496 -34.68 19.37 -14.45
CA MET A 496 -36.06 18.91 -14.32
C MET A 496 -36.92 19.74 -13.35
N SER A 497 -36.36 20.64 -12.55
CA SER A 497 -37.15 21.49 -11.64
C SER A 497 -37.70 22.73 -12.36
N GLY A 498 -38.74 22.51 -13.16
CA GLY A 498 -39.55 23.57 -13.79
C GLY A 498 -40.66 24.14 -12.88
N GLU A 499 -40.48 24.08 -11.55
CA GLU A 499 -41.47 24.46 -10.54
C GLU A 499 -40.84 25.34 -9.44
N GLU A 500 -41.68 26.03 -8.66
CA GLU A 500 -41.30 27.20 -7.85
C GLU A 500 -40.47 26.89 -6.58
N LEU A 501 -39.76 27.91 -6.08
CA LEU A 501 -38.91 27.85 -4.90
C LEU A 501 -39.71 27.50 -3.61
N PRO A 502 -39.25 26.55 -2.78
CA PRO A 502 -39.96 26.14 -1.57
C PRO A 502 -39.80 27.14 -0.41
N ASP A 503 -40.89 27.34 0.32
CA ASP A 503 -41.08 28.43 1.27
C ASP A 503 -40.12 28.43 2.49
N GLU A 504 -39.68 29.61 2.91
CA GLU A 504 -38.56 29.84 3.84
C GLU A 504 -38.82 29.25 5.24
N GLU A 505 -40.10 29.13 5.63
CA GLU A 505 -40.51 28.58 6.92
C GLU A 505 -40.24 27.06 7.03
N GLN A 506 -40.21 26.33 5.91
CA GLN A 506 -39.96 24.88 5.92
C GLN A 506 -38.48 24.56 6.20
N MET A 507 -37.56 25.33 5.61
CA MET A 507 -36.12 25.19 5.88
C MET A 507 -35.80 25.42 7.36
N LYS A 508 -36.38 26.47 7.95
CA LYS A 508 -36.22 26.83 9.38
C LYS A 508 -36.75 25.75 10.33
N LYS A 509 -37.74 24.95 9.91
CA LYS A 509 -38.22 23.76 10.66
C LYS A 509 -37.28 22.56 10.51
N LYS A 510 -36.75 22.30 9.31
CA LYS A 510 -35.79 21.22 9.03
C LYS A 510 -34.48 21.40 9.80
N GLU A 511 -33.89 22.61 9.77
CA GLU A 511 -32.69 22.94 10.55
C GLU A 511 -32.86 22.67 12.06
N LYS A 512 -33.98 23.10 12.66
CA LYS A 512 -34.23 22.92 14.10
C LYS A 512 -34.28 21.44 14.48
N LYS A 513 -34.81 20.58 13.61
CA LYS A 513 -34.81 19.12 13.82
C LYS A 513 -33.39 18.56 13.81
N GLU A 514 -32.59 18.90 12.80
CA GLU A 514 -31.19 18.44 12.72
C GLU A 514 -30.31 18.95 13.87
N LYS A 515 -30.45 20.21 14.26
CA LYS A 515 -29.73 20.81 15.40
C LYS A 515 -30.07 20.07 16.70
N LYS A 516 -31.33 19.62 16.88
CA LYS A 516 -31.73 18.76 18.01
C LYS A 516 -31.10 17.36 17.94
N GLU A 517 -31.16 16.68 16.81
CA GLU A 517 -30.57 15.33 16.65
C GLU A 517 -29.05 15.32 16.80
N LYS A 518 -28.36 16.35 16.29
CA LYS A 518 -26.91 16.57 16.48
C LYS A 518 -26.56 16.77 17.96
N LYS A 519 -27.40 17.45 18.75
CA LYS A 519 -27.24 17.58 20.22
C LYS A 519 -27.41 16.25 20.95
N GLU A 520 -28.48 15.50 20.69
CA GLU A 520 -28.70 14.18 21.32
C GLU A 520 -27.57 13.18 21.00
N LYS A 521 -27.02 13.20 19.77
CA LYS A 521 -25.85 12.40 19.38
C LYS A 521 -24.59 12.79 20.17
N LYS A 522 -24.33 14.08 20.39
CA LYS A 522 -23.22 14.55 21.26
C LYS A 522 -23.38 14.08 22.71
N GLU A 523 -24.58 14.20 23.28
CA GLU A 523 -24.85 13.77 24.67
C GLU A 523 -24.70 12.25 24.87
N LYS A 524 -25.17 11.45 23.90
CA LYS A 524 -24.97 9.98 23.89
C LYS A 524 -23.49 9.59 23.78
N LYS A 525 -22.68 10.32 22.99
CA LYS A 525 -21.22 10.12 22.91
C LYS A 525 -20.53 10.47 24.24
N ALA A 526 -20.89 11.59 24.85
CA ALA A 526 -20.33 12.03 26.14
C ALA A 526 -20.64 11.07 27.31
N LYS A 527 -21.83 10.44 27.34
CA LYS A 527 -22.14 9.38 28.32
C LYS A 527 -21.21 8.17 28.16
N LYS A 528 -21.08 7.61 26.95
CA LYS A 528 -20.17 6.47 26.69
C LYS A 528 -18.71 6.77 27.04
N GLU A 529 -18.26 8.01 26.85
CA GLU A 529 -16.89 8.39 27.21
C GLU A 529 -16.68 8.49 28.73
N LYS A 530 -17.67 9.00 29.48
CA LYS A 530 -17.65 8.99 30.96
C LYS A 530 -17.68 7.56 31.51
N GLU A 531 -18.44 6.64 30.90
CA GLU A 531 -18.45 5.22 31.26
C GLU A 531 -17.08 4.56 31.00
N LYS A 532 -16.44 4.81 29.85
CA LYS A 532 -15.06 4.37 29.59
C LYS A 532 -14.08 4.92 30.64
N LYS A 533 -14.12 6.22 30.94
CA LYS A 533 -13.24 6.86 31.94
C LYS A 533 -13.50 6.37 33.37
N LYS A 534 -14.72 5.91 33.69
CA LYS A 534 -14.99 5.21 34.95
C LYS A 534 -14.36 3.81 34.97
N LYS A 535 -14.57 3.00 33.92
CA LYS A 535 -14.01 1.64 33.84
C LYS A 535 -12.48 1.60 33.88
N TYR A 536 -11.80 2.62 33.33
CA TYR A 536 -10.34 2.76 33.46
C TYR A 536 -9.84 3.26 34.82
N ARG A 537 -10.72 3.69 35.74
CA ARG A 537 -10.39 4.02 37.14
C ARG A 537 -10.61 2.87 38.12
N GLU A 538 -11.21 1.77 37.66
CA GLU A 538 -11.46 0.55 38.46
C GLU A 538 -10.34 -0.50 38.27
N LEU A 539 -9.32 -0.17 37.47
CA LEU A 539 -8.04 -0.88 37.37
C LEU A 539 -6.96 -0.03 38.06
N GLY A 540 -6.25 -0.62 39.03
CA GLY A 540 -5.29 0.10 39.89
C GLY A 540 -4.02 0.57 39.17
N GLU A 541 -3.35 1.56 39.75
CA GLU A 541 -2.12 2.14 39.20
C GLU A 541 -0.93 1.15 39.29
N PRO A 542 -0.02 1.12 38.30
CA PRO A 542 1.18 0.28 38.35
C PRO A 542 2.14 0.70 39.47
N VAL A 543 2.65 -0.26 40.24
CA VAL A 543 3.61 -0.02 41.32
C VAL A 543 4.98 0.36 40.74
N VAL A 544 5.50 1.54 41.09
CA VAL A 544 6.85 2.00 40.76
C VAL A 544 7.71 2.05 42.03
N PRO A 545 8.92 1.44 42.05
CA PRO A 545 9.82 1.50 43.20
C PRO A 545 10.30 2.94 43.51
N THR A 546 10.28 3.29 44.79
CA THR A 546 10.81 4.55 45.37
C THR A 546 12.21 4.26 45.97
N LYS A 547 13.15 5.19 46.21
CA LYS A 547 13.14 6.66 46.41
C LYS A 547 14.49 7.27 45.97
N LEU A 548 14.57 8.61 45.84
CA LEU A 548 15.29 9.46 46.81
C LEU A 548 14.99 10.97 46.64
N SER A 549 15.15 11.70 47.74
CA SER A 549 14.92 13.13 48.04
C SER A 549 15.30 14.19 46.99
N GLY A 550 14.68 15.39 46.96
CA GLY A 550 13.63 15.93 47.85
C GLY A 550 13.43 17.46 47.72
N ALA A 551 12.58 18.04 48.59
CA ALA A 551 12.05 19.42 48.56
C ALA A 551 11.08 19.71 47.38
N ARG A 552 9.76 19.79 47.60
CA ARG A 552 8.99 20.92 48.19
C ARG A 552 8.92 22.12 47.25
N ASP A 553 7.80 22.35 46.57
CA ASP A 553 6.47 22.84 47.05
C ASP A 553 6.39 24.36 46.79
N GLU A 554 5.53 24.80 45.86
CA GLU A 554 4.37 25.62 46.25
C GLU A 554 3.36 25.91 45.10
N ILE A 555 2.11 26.15 45.53
CA ILE A 555 0.99 26.82 44.83
C ILE A 555 0.60 26.24 43.45
N ALA A 556 -0.33 25.29 43.49
CA ALA A 556 -1.40 25.21 42.50
C ALA A 556 -2.64 25.98 43.02
N LYS A 557 -3.27 26.81 42.17
CA LYS A 557 -4.68 27.24 42.35
C LYS A 557 -5.23 28.01 41.14
N ALA A 558 -6.55 27.87 40.95
CA ALA A 558 -7.44 28.72 40.14
C ALA A 558 -7.24 28.78 38.62
N HIS A 559 -8.30 28.76 37.79
CA HIS A 559 -9.64 28.24 38.05
C HIS A 559 -10.28 27.76 36.73
N ASN A 560 -11.30 26.90 36.85
CA ASN A 560 -12.17 26.52 35.75
C ASN A 560 -13.26 27.60 35.56
N GLU A 561 -13.48 28.12 34.34
CA GLU A 561 -14.82 28.28 33.71
C GLU A 561 -14.86 29.11 32.39
N TYR A 562 -16.02 28.95 31.72
CA TYR A 562 -16.66 29.81 30.70
C TYR A 562 -16.23 29.76 29.22
N VAL A 563 -17.27 29.64 28.38
CA VAL A 563 -17.29 29.75 26.92
C VAL A 563 -18.48 30.64 26.55
N PRO A 564 -18.28 31.70 25.73
CA PRO A 564 -19.36 32.31 24.95
C PRO A 564 -19.46 31.70 23.54
N GLU A 565 -20.67 31.61 23.00
CA GLU A 565 -20.92 31.21 21.61
C GLU A 565 -20.99 32.42 20.66
N ASN A 566 -20.92 32.13 19.35
CA ASN A 566 -21.44 32.93 18.23
C ASN A 566 -20.82 34.31 17.93
N MET A 567 -20.12 34.37 16.79
CA MET A 567 -20.40 35.41 15.78
C MET A 567 -20.33 34.75 14.39
N ALA A 568 -21.26 35.10 13.51
CA ALA A 568 -21.34 34.56 12.15
C ALA A 568 -21.28 35.71 11.14
N ILE A 569 -20.43 35.56 10.13
CA ILE A 569 -20.41 36.36 8.91
C ILE A 569 -20.28 35.37 7.76
N ALA A 570 -21.07 35.57 6.69
CA ALA A 570 -21.06 34.71 5.53
C ALA A 570 -20.04 35.20 4.48
N ALA A 571 -19.41 34.25 3.81
CA ALA A 571 -18.78 34.42 2.50
C ALA A 571 -18.98 33.09 1.75
N GLU A 572 -19.33 33.16 0.47
CA GLU A 572 -19.78 32.00 -0.30
C GLU A 572 -18.60 31.26 -0.94
N THR A 573 -18.65 29.93 -0.92
CA THR A 573 -17.91 29.08 -1.86
C THR A 573 -18.67 27.77 -2.03
N ILE A 574 -18.89 27.35 -3.27
CA ILE A 574 -19.79 26.25 -3.62
C ILE A 574 -19.12 24.90 -3.35
N SER A 575 -19.89 23.93 -2.82
CA SER A 575 -19.38 22.62 -2.37
C SER A 575 -19.87 21.50 -3.29
N GLU A 576 -18.94 20.83 -3.97
CA GLU A 576 -19.21 19.67 -4.83
C GLU A 576 -19.37 18.38 -4.00
N ASP A 577 -20.44 18.27 -3.19
CA ASP A 577 -20.70 17.11 -2.32
C ASP A 577 -21.74 16.11 -2.91
N PRO A 578 -21.33 14.88 -3.29
CA PRO A 578 -22.23 13.82 -3.77
C PRO A 578 -23.29 13.36 -2.77
N GLU A 579 -23.14 13.64 -1.46
CA GLU A 579 -24.15 13.33 -0.45
C GLU A 579 -25.45 14.14 -0.67
N THR A 580 -25.36 15.30 -1.36
CA THR A 580 -26.53 16.11 -1.75
C THR A 580 -27.44 15.35 -2.74
N ILE A 581 -26.85 14.75 -3.79
CA ILE A 581 -27.55 13.97 -4.82
C ILE A 581 -28.34 12.81 -4.18
N ARG A 582 -27.75 12.15 -3.17
CA ARG A 582 -28.35 11.02 -2.45
C ARG A 582 -29.62 11.39 -1.66
N ASN A 583 -29.82 12.68 -1.35
CA ASN A 583 -31.00 13.15 -0.62
C ASN A 583 -32.16 13.52 -1.56
N THR A 584 -31.89 14.04 -2.77
CA THR A 584 -32.93 14.44 -3.73
C THR A 584 -33.72 13.24 -4.26
N ILE A 585 -33.02 12.14 -4.60
CA ILE A 585 -33.60 10.93 -5.21
C ILE A 585 -34.65 10.25 -4.31
N ARG A 586 -34.62 10.47 -2.98
CA ARG A 586 -35.45 9.72 -2.02
C ARG A 586 -36.88 10.23 -1.85
N ASN A 587 -37.20 11.45 -2.29
CA ASN A 587 -38.48 12.11 -1.99
C ASN A 587 -39.45 12.24 -3.18
N GLY A 588 -39.06 11.80 -4.38
CA GLY A 588 -39.91 11.89 -5.57
C GLY A 588 -40.96 10.77 -5.66
N SER A 589 -42.09 10.94 -4.99
CA SER A 589 -43.28 10.09 -5.17
C SER A 589 -44.56 10.87 -4.86
N ILE A 590 -45.43 11.02 -5.86
CA ILE A 590 -46.74 11.68 -5.76
C ILE A 590 -47.81 10.69 -6.21
N ASP A 591 -48.80 10.44 -5.36
CA ASP A 591 -49.97 9.62 -5.68
C ASP A 591 -51.02 10.41 -6.48
N ALA A 592 -51.70 9.73 -7.41
CA ALA A 592 -52.90 10.26 -8.06
C ALA A 592 -53.89 9.13 -8.43
N SER A 593 -55.03 9.07 -7.71
CA SER A 593 -56.33 8.44 -8.05
C SER A 593 -56.35 7.02 -8.67
N GLY A 594 -57.14 6.04 -8.19
CA GLY A 594 -58.28 6.10 -7.27
C GLY A 594 -59.62 5.91 -8.00
N LEU A 595 -60.08 4.66 -8.08
CA LEU A 595 -61.46 4.25 -8.40
C LEU A 595 -61.81 3.00 -7.57
N ASP A 596 -63.06 2.91 -7.12
CA ASP A 596 -63.53 1.89 -6.18
C ASP A 596 -63.97 0.57 -6.84
N MET A 597 -63.83 -0.56 -6.13
CA MET A 597 -65.00 -1.32 -5.61
C MET A 597 -64.60 -2.56 -4.76
N GLU A 598 -65.32 -2.70 -3.64
CA GLU A 598 -65.77 -3.92 -2.95
C GLU A 598 -64.79 -5.07 -2.53
N GLN A 599 -64.74 -5.28 -1.21
CA GLN A 599 -64.51 -6.56 -0.52
C GLN A 599 -65.80 -7.44 -0.54
N PRO A 600 -65.88 -8.72 -0.06
CA PRO A 600 -64.99 -9.41 0.91
C PRO A 600 -64.70 -10.93 0.70
N HIS A 601 -64.05 -11.52 1.71
CA HIS A 601 -64.03 -12.94 2.14
C HIS A 601 -62.83 -13.85 1.77
N SER A 602 -62.15 -14.33 2.82
CA SER A 602 -61.45 -15.63 2.90
C SER A 602 -62.48 -16.76 3.18
N PRO A 603 -62.20 -18.08 2.92
CA PRO A 603 -61.21 -18.82 3.72
C PRO A 603 -60.48 -20.04 3.08
N SER A 604 -59.35 -20.39 3.72
CA SER A 604 -58.68 -21.70 3.93
C SER A 604 -58.85 -22.97 3.04
N THR A 605 -57.75 -23.75 3.04
CA THR A 605 -57.56 -25.20 2.72
C THR A 605 -57.11 -25.58 1.29
N GLY A 606 -56.26 -26.63 1.14
CA GLY A 606 -55.75 -27.09 -0.18
C GLY A 606 -54.45 -27.93 -0.22
N ARG A 607 -54.29 -28.95 0.62
CA ARG A 607 -53.05 -29.76 0.80
C ARG A 607 -52.84 -30.82 -0.31
N ARG A 608 -51.73 -30.81 -1.10
CA ARG A 608 -50.83 -31.98 -1.47
C ARG A 608 -49.95 -31.81 -2.76
N LYS A 609 -48.72 -32.36 -2.67
CA LYS A 609 -47.86 -33.07 -3.70
C LYS A 609 -47.51 -32.35 -5.03
N SER A 610 -46.28 -32.30 -5.57
CA SER A 610 -45.06 -33.16 -5.59
C SER A 610 -45.00 -34.22 -6.71
N VAL A 611 -43.78 -34.57 -7.17
CA VAL A 611 -43.40 -35.39 -8.36
C VAL A 611 -43.34 -34.50 -9.63
N SER A 612 -42.21 -34.21 -10.30
CA SER A 612 -40.92 -34.87 -10.63
C SER A 612 -40.96 -35.82 -11.84
N PHE A 613 -40.04 -35.63 -12.79
CA PHE A 613 -39.76 -36.59 -13.88
C PHE A 613 -38.26 -36.83 -14.00
N SER A 614 -37.90 -38.05 -14.37
CA SER A 614 -36.52 -38.57 -14.42
C SER A 614 -36.47 -39.81 -15.31
N GLU A 615 -35.51 -39.86 -16.24
CA GLU A 615 -34.96 -41.03 -16.94
C GLU A 615 -33.95 -40.41 -17.95
N GLU A 616 -32.63 -40.68 -18.00
CA GLU A 616 -31.77 -41.82 -17.66
C GLU A 616 -31.68 -42.90 -18.75
N THR A 617 -30.54 -42.97 -19.46
CA THR A 617 -30.05 -44.21 -20.10
C THR A 617 -28.54 -44.18 -20.43
N THR A 618 -27.78 -44.64 -19.43
CA THR A 618 -26.47 -45.31 -19.39
C THR A 618 -25.94 -45.99 -20.68
N ILE A 619 -24.61 -46.02 -20.89
CA ILE A 619 -23.73 -47.23 -21.10
C ILE A 619 -22.31 -46.90 -21.69
N MET A 620 -21.25 -47.25 -20.92
CA MET A 620 -19.96 -47.96 -21.22
C MET A 620 -19.20 -47.81 -22.58
N GLU A 621 -17.88 -48.07 -22.74
CA GLU A 621 -16.66 -48.19 -21.89
C GLU A 621 -15.37 -48.26 -22.78
N ALA A 622 -14.19 -48.08 -22.17
CA ALA A 622 -12.88 -48.74 -22.43
C ALA A 622 -12.07 -48.61 -23.77
N ALA A 623 -10.82 -48.14 -23.58
CA ALA A 623 -9.52 -48.78 -23.95
C ALA A 623 -8.82 -48.65 -25.35
N ASP A 624 -7.53 -48.29 -25.24
CA ASP A 624 -6.30 -48.79 -25.91
C ASP A 624 -5.98 -48.69 -27.44
N ALA A 625 -5.07 -47.73 -27.71
CA ALA A 625 -3.68 -47.93 -28.20
C ALA A 625 -3.29 -48.27 -29.68
N HIS A 626 -2.28 -47.49 -30.13
CA HIS A 626 -1.16 -47.82 -31.07
C HIS A 626 -1.29 -47.74 -32.62
N GLY A 627 -0.23 -47.20 -33.25
CA GLY A 627 -0.01 -46.99 -34.70
C GLY A 627 0.10 -45.49 -35.05
N LYS A 628 1.25 -44.85 -35.34
CA LYS A 628 2.34 -45.10 -36.34
C LYS A 628 1.79 -45.26 -37.77
N ASP A 629 2.31 -44.61 -38.83
CA ASP A 629 3.64 -43.98 -38.97
C ASP A 629 3.73 -42.94 -40.14
N LYS A 630 4.72 -42.02 -40.06
CA LYS A 630 5.43 -41.26 -41.12
C LYS A 630 4.71 -40.62 -42.35
N LYS A 631 5.04 -39.35 -42.58
CA LYS A 631 5.62 -38.89 -43.87
C LYS A 631 6.49 -37.62 -43.73
N ALA A 632 7.79 -37.73 -43.97
CA ALA A 632 8.74 -36.61 -44.10
C ALA A 632 10.02 -37.07 -44.84
N HIS A 633 10.58 -36.22 -45.72
CA HIS A 633 11.83 -36.31 -46.54
C HIS A 633 11.60 -35.91 -48.02
N LYS A 634 12.56 -35.37 -48.80
CA LYS A 634 13.93 -34.85 -48.55
C LYS A 634 14.57 -34.29 -49.84
N LYS A 635 15.43 -33.24 -49.74
CA LYS A 635 16.69 -32.93 -50.49
C LYS A 635 17.01 -31.43 -50.34
N GLU A 636 18.19 -30.91 -49.96
CA GLU A 636 19.58 -31.39 -49.77
C GLU A 636 20.52 -31.45 -51.00
N LYS A 637 21.52 -30.54 -51.05
CA LYS A 637 22.94 -30.67 -51.51
C LYS A 637 23.67 -29.33 -51.15
N LYS A 638 24.87 -29.26 -50.54
CA LYS A 638 26.25 -29.63 -50.96
C LYS A 638 26.83 -28.73 -52.09
N MET A 639 28.09 -28.24 -52.08
CA MET A 639 29.20 -28.27 -51.08
C MET A 639 30.40 -27.39 -51.54
N LYS A 640 31.41 -27.21 -50.67
CA LYS A 640 32.85 -26.85 -50.90
C LYS A 640 33.35 -25.39 -50.78
N LYS A 641 34.23 -25.26 -49.78
CA LYS A 641 35.29 -24.28 -49.43
C LYS A 641 36.48 -24.30 -50.41
N MET A 642 37.09 -23.14 -50.75
CA MET A 642 38.55 -22.97 -50.98
C MET A 642 39.00 -21.51 -51.27
N LYS A 643 40.13 -21.10 -50.66
CA LYS A 643 41.12 -20.04 -51.03
C LYS A 643 40.63 -18.58 -51.23
N GLU A 644 41.21 -17.52 -50.64
CA GLU A 644 42.62 -17.04 -50.45
C GLU A 644 43.18 -16.20 -51.61
N LYS A 645 43.64 -14.98 -51.27
CA LYS A 645 44.55 -14.07 -52.02
C LYS A 645 44.02 -13.50 -53.35
N GLU A 646 44.45 -12.33 -53.83
CA GLU A 646 45.53 -11.42 -53.40
C GLU A 646 45.21 -9.92 -53.66
N ALA A 647 46.04 -9.04 -53.10
CA ALA A 647 46.53 -7.71 -53.55
C ALA A 647 45.95 -7.08 -54.85
N MET A 648 45.54 -5.80 -54.92
CA MET A 648 46.21 -4.51 -54.61
C MET A 648 47.09 -3.96 -55.75
N GLU A 649 46.66 -2.82 -56.33
CA GLU A 649 47.47 -1.70 -56.89
C GLU A 649 46.50 -0.48 -57.10
N HIS A 650 46.77 0.73 -56.60
CA HIS A 650 47.62 1.85 -57.14
C HIS A 650 46.98 2.57 -58.37
N ASP A 651 47.04 3.91 -58.54
CA ASP A 651 47.73 4.98 -57.79
C ASP A 651 47.20 6.42 -58.06
N ILE A 652 47.79 7.43 -57.40
CA ILE A 652 48.04 8.83 -57.89
C ILE A 652 46.81 9.78 -58.05
N SER A 653 46.81 11.05 -57.56
CA SER A 653 47.79 11.82 -56.76
C SER A 653 47.25 13.18 -56.24
N ASN A 654 48.00 13.81 -55.32
CA ASN A 654 48.17 15.27 -55.11
C ASN A 654 46.99 16.15 -54.63
N ASN A 655 47.21 17.33 -54.01
CA ASN A 655 48.26 17.80 -53.08
C ASN A 655 47.78 19.13 -52.42
N SER A 656 48.35 19.50 -51.26
CA SER A 656 48.59 20.88 -50.74
C SER A 656 47.53 21.99 -50.83
N GLY A 657 47.29 22.70 -49.72
CA GLY A 657 47.11 24.16 -49.82
C GLY A 657 46.30 24.90 -48.74
N HIS A 658 47.02 25.68 -47.94
CA HIS A 658 46.65 26.93 -47.26
C HIS A 658 45.63 27.86 -47.99
N ALA A 659 45.00 28.87 -47.36
CA ALA A 659 44.71 29.23 -45.95
C ALA A 659 43.94 30.59 -45.94
N SER A 660 43.51 31.07 -44.76
CA SER A 660 43.04 32.46 -44.49
C SER A 660 41.76 32.91 -45.22
N SER A 661 40.99 33.94 -44.81
CA SER A 661 40.80 34.69 -43.54
C SER A 661 39.45 35.45 -43.64
N SER A 662 39.00 36.44 -42.84
CA SER A 662 39.57 37.30 -41.77
C SER A 662 38.46 38.13 -41.09
N SER A 663 38.70 38.57 -39.83
CA SER A 663 38.21 39.84 -39.21
C SER A 663 36.69 40.03 -39.00
N SER A 664 36.17 40.85 -38.06
CA SER A 664 36.70 41.82 -37.06
C SER A 664 35.55 42.17 -36.07
N SER A 665 35.71 42.75 -34.87
CA SER A 665 36.80 43.01 -33.89
C SER A 665 36.11 43.55 -32.59
N SER A 666 36.61 44.29 -31.59
CA SER A 666 37.90 44.93 -31.20
C SER A 666 37.75 45.49 -29.76
N SER A 667 38.87 45.74 -29.04
CA SER A 667 39.02 46.66 -27.85
C SER A 667 38.21 46.34 -26.56
N SER A 668 38.64 46.67 -25.33
CA SER A 668 39.85 47.30 -24.72
C SER A 668 39.72 47.22 -23.17
N SER A 669 40.74 47.30 -22.29
CA SER A 669 42.22 47.25 -22.35
C SER A 669 42.79 47.23 -20.91
N SER A 670 44.13 47.21 -20.74
CA SER A 670 44.92 47.68 -19.56
C SER A 670 44.76 46.99 -18.18
N SER A 671 45.80 46.82 -17.34
CA SER A 671 47.28 46.87 -17.52
C SER A 671 48.00 46.50 -16.19
N SER A 672 49.20 45.88 -16.27
CA SER A 672 50.35 45.95 -15.32
C SER A 672 50.17 45.60 -13.81
N SER A 673 51.17 45.14 -13.04
CA SER A 673 52.35 44.24 -13.22
C SER A 673 53.17 44.25 -11.91
N SER A 674 53.98 43.21 -11.62
CA SER A 674 54.93 43.12 -10.47
C SER A 674 54.27 43.14 -9.06
N SER A 675 54.88 42.65 -7.97
CA SER A 675 56.10 41.83 -7.72
C SER A 675 56.14 41.41 -6.24
N GLY A 676 56.94 40.40 -5.87
CA GLY A 676 57.42 40.24 -4.47
C GLY A 676 57.36 38.81 -3.93
N SER A 677 58.22 38.52 -2.96
CA SER A 677 58.47 37.21 -2.34
C SER A 677 58.59 37.34 -0.81
N ASP A 678 58.87 36.21 -0.13
CA ASP A 678 59.43 36.10 1.24
C ASP A 678 58.40 36.36 2.38
N SER A 679 57.98 35.33 3.14
CA SER A 679 58.58 34.78 4.39
C SER A 679 58.50 35.75 5.59
N GLU A 680 58.22 35.35 6.83
CA GLU A 680 58.35 34.04 7.50
C GLU A 680 57.41 33.95 8.75
N ASP A 681 57.35 32.79 9.41
CA ASP A 681 56.85 32.48 10.77
C ASP A 681 55.84 33.37 11.55
N GLN A 682 54.80 32.74 12.10
CA GLN A 682 54.58 32.76 13.56
C GLN A 682 53.69 31.61 14.10
N GLN A 683 53.90 31.27 15.38
CA GLN A 683 53.30 30.12 16.08
C GLN A 683 52.03 30.46 16.89
N GLU A 684 51.43 29.41 17.43
CA GLU A 684 50.19 29.31 18.21
C GLU A 684 49.96 30.38 19.30
N ALA A 685 48.69 30.80 19.44
CA ALA A 685 48.13 31.24 20.72
C ALA A 685 46.67 30.75 20.84
N ASP A 686 46.40 29.89 21.84
CA ASP A 686 45.10 29.25 22.06
C ASP A 686 44.05 30.24 22.61
N HIS A 687 42.91 30.38 21.92
CA HIS A 687 41.76 31.16 22.42
C HIS A 687 40.42 30.43 22.21
N LYS A 688 40.11 29.56 23.15
CA LYS A 688 38.81 28.87 23.28
C LYS A 688 37.64 29.87 23.26
N ASN A 689 36.73 29.72 22.30
CA ASN A 689 35.39 30.29 22.38
C ASN A 689 34.32 29.18 22.30
N SER A 690 33.73 28.86 23.46
CA SER A 690 32.77 27.76 23.60
C SER A 690 31.38 28.17 23.15
N SER A 691 30.99 27.80 21.92
CA SER A 691 29.61 27.90 21.45
C SER A 691 28.68 26.98 22.26
N ARG A 692 28.08 27.50 23.33
CA ARG A 692 27.09 26.79 24.16
C ARG A 692 25.85 26.43 23.34
N VAL A 693 25.77 25.17 22.89
CA VAL A 693 24.52 24.58 22.39
C VAL A 693 23.49 24.59 23.51
N TYR A 694 22.36 25.27 23.30
CA TYR A 694 21.35 25.50 24.34
C TYR A 694 20.15 24.59 24.11
N SER A 695 19.99 23.55 24.93
CA SER A 695 18.96 22.50 24.78
C SER A 695 17.57 22.92 25.28
N GLY A 696 17.15 24.16 25.01
CA GLY A 696 15.89 24.75 25.47
C GLY A 696 15.13 25.42 24.34
N ARG A 697 13.79 25.46 24.43
CA ARG A 697 12.95 26.09 23.41
C ARG A 697 13.33 27.58 23.25
N PRO A 698 13.51 28.10 22.01
CA PRO A 698 13.88 29.50 21.76
C PRO A 698 12.72 30.50 21.97
N ILE A 699 11.64 30.11 22.67
CA ILE A 699 10.49 30.96 23.01
C ILE A 699 10.07 30.69 24.45
N LYS A 700 9.83 31.75 25.23
CA LYS A 700 9.23 31.70 26.58
C LYS A 700 8.24 32.86 26.79
N LEU A 701 7.36 32.74 27.79
CA LEU A 701 6.50 33.84 28.22
C LEU A 701 7.32 34.98 28.85
N ALA A 702 7.05 36.22 28.44
CA ALA A 702 7.52 37.43 29.09
C ALA A 702 6.38 38.12 29.89
N GLY A 703 5.13 37.93 29.47
CA GLY A 703 3.94 38.41 30.16
C GLY A 703 2.66 37.79 29.57
N PRO A 704 1.47 38.28 29.96
CA PRO A 704 0.20 37.74 29.46
C PRO A 704 0.01 37.92 27.94
N THR A 705 0.58 39.01 27.40
CA THR A 705 0.47 39.44 25.99
C THR A 705 1.82 39.47 25.25
N LYS A 706 2.94 39.17 25.92
CA LYS A 706 4.29 39.20 25.34
C LYS A 706 5.03 37.88 25.53
N ILE A 707 5.78 37.47 24.51
CA ILE A 707 6.76 36.39 24.57
C ILE A 707 8.16 36.96 24.38
N ARG A 708 9.16 36.27 24.93
CA ARG A 708 10.56 36.49 24.58
C ARG A 708 11.02 35.37 23.66
N VAL A 709 11.68 35.77 22.59
CA VAL A 709 12.19 34.92 21.51
C VAL A 709 13.71 35.08 21.42
N ARG A 710 14.42 33.97 21.21
CA ARG A 710 15.87 33.98 20.96
C ARG A 710 16.17 33.50 19.55
N THR A 711 16.85 34.34 18.77
CA THR A 711 17.24 34.04 17.39
C THR A 711 18.35 32.99 17.34
N ALA A 712 18.58 32.40 16.16
CA ALA A 712 19.73 31.52 15.92
C ALA A 712 21.07 32.28 16.08
N SER A 713 21.08 33.59 15.86
CA SER A 713 22.19 34.52 16.14
C SER A 713 22.39 34.82 17.65
N GLY A 714 21.61 34.18 18.53
CA GLY A 714 21.73 34.28 19.99
C GLY A 714 21.13 35.54 20.62
N GLN A 715 20.59 36.44 19.80
CA GLN A 715 19.99 37.72 20.20
C GLN A 715 18.57 37.51 20.76
N ALA A 716 18.16 38.33 21.73
CA ALA A 716 16.85 38.24 22.36
C ALA A 716 15.92 39.38 21.91
N TYR A 717 14.65 39.04 21.68
CA TYR A 717 13.59 39.96 21.30
C TYR A 717 12.35 39.67 22.14
N GLU A 718 11.68 40.71 22.61
CA GLU A 718 10.35 40.61 23.22
C GLU A 718 9.30 41.03 22.19
N CYS A 719 8.37 40.14 21.85
CA CYS A 719 7.38 40.35 20.81
C CYS A 719 5.97 39.94 21.25
N ASP A 720 4.95 40.30 20.46
CA ASP A 720 3.56 39.95 20.77
C ASP A 720 3.37 38.43 20.90
N ARG A 721 2.65 38.00 21.94
CA ARG A 721 2.34 36.59 22.18
C ARG A 721 1.42 36.01 21.11
N TYR A 722 0.58 36.83 20.49
CA TYR A 722 -0.51 36.37 19.63
C TYR A 722 -0.27 36.79 18.17
N CYS A 723 -0.36 35.82 17.26
CA CYS A 723 -0.23 35.99 15.81
C CYS A 723 -1.24 37.04 15.28
N PRO A 724 -0.81 38.15 14.65
CA PRO A 724 -1.67 39.27 14.29
C PRO A 724 -2.91 38.92 13.45
N GLN A 725 -2.80 37.96 12.52
CA GLN A 725 -3.92 37.59 11.64
C GLN A 725 -5.05 36.82 12.34
N GLN A 726 -4.75 35.95 13.32
CA GLN A 726 -5.70 34.95 13.84
C GLN A 726 -5.58 34.67 15.36
N GLY A 727 -4.86 35.50 16.11
CA GLY A 727 -4.78 35.41 17.58
C GLY A 727 -4.11 34.14 18.13
N VAL A 728 -3.37 33.38 17.32
CA VAL A 728 -2.72 32.13 17.74
C VAL A 728 -1.60 32.40 18.75
N ASP A 729 -1.60 31.69 19.88
CA ASP A 729 -0.54 31.77 20.89
C ASP A 729 0.80 31.24 20.36
N LEU A 730 1.74 32.15 20.09
CA LEU A 730 3.09 31.86 19.64
C LEU A 730 3.99 31.27 20.75
N ASN A 731 3.62 31.41 22.03
CA ASN A 731 4.28 30.61 23.08
C ASN A 731 3.95 29.11 22.94
N SER A 732 2.83 28.78 22.29
CA SER A 732 2.41 27.40 22.03
C SER A 732 2.85 26.96 20.63
N TRP A 733 2.53 27.73 19.59
CA TRP A 733 2.69 27.36 18.17
C TRP A 733 3.79 28.13 17.41
N GLY A 734 4.54 28.99 18.08
CA GLY A 734 5.69 29.68 17.48
C GLY A 734 6.90 28.76 17.33
N GLN A 735 7.56 28.88 16.18
CA GLN A 735 8.91 28.40 15.91
C GLN A 735 9.80 29.60 15.54
N VAL A 736 11.13 29.42 15.59
CA VAL A 736 12.10 30.51 15.34
C VAL A 736 13.08 30.06 14.28
N LEU A 737 13.16 30.79 13.16
CA LEU A 737 14.03 30.46 12.03
C LEU A 737 14.90 31.69 11.70
N GLY A 738 16.20 31.61 11.96
CA GLY A 738 17.10 32.75 11.84
C GLY A 738 16.68 33.89 12.79
N ASN A 739 16.26 35.02 12.23
CA ASN A 739 15.71 36.19 12.92
C ASN A 739 14.16 36.32 12.74
N THR A 740 13.45 35.28 12.29
CA THR A 740 11.99 35.30 12.13
C THR A 740 11.27 34.39 13.12
N VAL A 741 10.00 34.70 13.42
CA VAL A 741 9.06 33.84 14.14
C VAL A 741 8.02 33.31 13.15
N VAL A 742 7.88 31.98 13.10
CA VAL A 742 6.88 31.32 12.25
C VAL A 742 5.72 30.79 13.10
N CYS A 743 4.49 31.13 12.72
CA CYS A 743 3.27 30.59 13.28
C CYS A 743 2.97 29.22 12.64
N SER A 744 3.48 28.14 13.23
CA SER A 744 3.40 26.78 12.65
C SER A 744 1.98 26.24 12.40
N LYS A 745 0.94 26.87 12.97
CA LYS A 745 -0.47 26.53 12.71
C LYS A 745 -0.97 26.99 11.33
N HIS A 746 -0.37 28.03 10.75
CA HIS A 746 -0.82 28.68 9.52
C HIS A 746 0.31 29.03 8.54
N ASN A 747 1.56 28.68 8.88
CA ASN A 747 2.80 28.93 8.12
C ASN A 747 3.16 30.42 7.87
N GLU A 748 2.56 31.33 8.64
CA GLU A 748 2.86 32.78 8.59
C GLU A 748 4.18 33.14 9.27
N THR A 749 4.93 34.08 8.69
CA THR A 749 6.31 34.41 9.09
C THR A 749 6.47 35.89 9.42
N TYR A 750 7.03 36.20 10.60
CA TYR A 750 7.23 37.56 11.09
C TYR A 750 8.72 37.86 11.31
N ASN A 751 9.25 38.89 10.66
CA ASN A 751 10.62 39.36 10.90
C ASN A 751 10.71 40.11 12.25
N LEU A 752 11.69 39.78 13.09
CA LEU A 752 11.92 40.42 14.38
C LEU A 752 12.69 41.75 14.29
N ASP A 753 13.37 42.03 13.17
CA ASP A 753 14.15 43.25 12.98
C ASP A 753 13.37 44.42 12.33
N GLU A 754 12.17 44.17 11.79
CA GLU A 754 11.38 45.17 11.05
C GLU A 754 10.31 45.86 11.91
N LEU A 755 10.61 47.08 12.34
CA LEU A 755 9.70 47.94 13.09
C LEU A 755 8.73 48.71 12.18
N GLY A 756 7.74 48.02 11.58
CA GLY A 756 6.69 48.71 10.83
C GLY A 756 5.53 47.86 10.29
N GLY A 757 4.32 48.44 10.30
CA GLY A 757 3.35 48.26 9.21
C GLY A 757 2.62 46.92 9.05
N GLY A 758 2.47 46.10 10.10
CA GLY A 758 1.63 44.89 10.06
C GLY A 758 2.30 43.60 10.54
N SER A 759 3.61 43.63 10.78
CA SER A 759 4.34 42.54 11.45
C SER A 759 4.03 42.47 12.96
N LEU A 760 4.48 41.38 13.59
CA LEU A 760 4.49 41.15 15.02
C LEU A 760 5.34 42.22 15.74
N HIS A 761 4.83 42.93 16.77
CA HIS A 761 5.59 44.02 17.40
C HIS A 761 6.73 43.48 18.28
N SER A 762 7.90 43.32 17.67
CA SER A 762 9.17 42.97 18.32
C SER A 762 9.89 44.19 18.89
N ARG A 763 10.64 43.97 19.97
CA ARG A 763 11.65 44.89 20.49
C ARG A 763 12.86 44.07 20.92
N LYS A 764 14.06 44.45 20.46
CA LYS A 764 15.32 43.82 20.90
C LYS A 764 15.53 44.08 22.40
N VAL A 765 15.94 43.05 23.14
CA VAL A 765 16.22 43.11 24.59
C VAL A 765 17.58 42.48 24.90
N GLU A 766 18.23 42.96 25.96
CA GLU A 766 19.61 42.56 26.29
C GLU A 766 19.68 41.25 27.10
N GLU A 767 18.60 40.90 27.79
CA GLU A 767 18.48 39.67 28.59
C GLU A 767 17.63 38.60 27.89
N TRP A 768 18.05 37.34 28.01
CA TRP A 768 17.25 36.17 27.63
C TRP A 768 16.34 35.73 28.77
#